data_AF-A0A8C1IXH8-F1
#
_entry.id   AF-A0A8C1IXH8-F1
#
_cell.length_a   1.000
_cell.length_b   1.000
_cell.length_c   1.000
_cell.angle_alpha   90.00
_cell.angle_beta   90.00
_cell.angle_gamma   90.00
#
_symmetry.space_group_name_H-M   'P 1'
#
loop_
_entity.id
_entity.type
_entity.pdbx_description
1 polymer ?
#
loop_
_entity_poly.entity_id
_entity_poly.type
_entity_poly.pdbx_seq_one_letter_code
_entity_poly.pdbx_strand_id
1 'polypeptide(L)'
;MLPVLWTCHSCIVTFSLHAIEPGIVSFLQVTMRERLSLWAVFCLIVAFLPSQTESVAVMSVDLGSEWIKIALVKPGVPMEIVLNKESRRKTPVAVCLKENERLFGDSALGAVKNPKVVYRFLQSILGKPADNPQVAQYQKHFPEHQLQRDEKRGTVFFKFSEELQYTPEELLGMILNYSRGLAQDFAEQPIKDAVITVPAYFNQAERRAVLQAAHIAGLKVLQLINDNTAVALNYGVFRRKDINSTAQNIMFYDMGSGSTTATIVTYQTVKTKESGTQPQLQIRGVGFDRTLGGFEMELRLRDHLAKLFNEQKKSKKDVRENLRAMAKLLKEAQRLKTVLSANAEHTAQIEGLMDDIDFKAKVTRSEFEALCEDLFDRVPGPVKEALAAAEMNMDEIEQVILVGGSTRVPKVQDVLLKAVGKEELSKNINADEAAAMGAVYQAAALSKAFKVKPFLVRDAAVFPIQVEFSRETEEEDGVKTVKHNKRILFQRMAPYPQRKVITFNRYTDDFVFYINYGDLSFLSEQDLKVFGSQNLTTVKLSGVGSSFKKHSDAESKGIKAHFNMDESGVLILDRVNAEKAEETEADKKSKPLKKSKISEDITVELEVNDVLDPSTEDMENVFLPHIRLQDLTNRDLEKQEREKTLNSLEAFIFETQDKMYQNEYLAVVTEEEKEQITGKLSEASNWMDEEGYTAGTKELKEKLSELKKLCKAMFFRVEERKKWPDRLAALDMRAASMTSSIHFLSFFLNKEILIPEGDQIFTEVELKTLERVINETMTWKNETIAEQEKLSPTEKPVLLSKDIEAKLSLLDREVNYLLNKAKFAKPKPKDKLLFLLICTEEVKPAEEPPTAEEKEETILELNPAENTDTGNSQSTNHPDISVDAKSFQH
;
A
#
# COMPACT_ATOMS: atom_id res chain seq x y z
N MET A 1 -14.83 15.88 8.45
CA MET A 1 -15.73 16.63 9.35
C MET A 1 -15.07 16.74 10.72
N LEU A 2 -14.85 17.96 11.26
CA LEU A 2 -14.39 18.15 12.64
C LEU A 2 -14.58 19.62 13.10
N PRO A 3 -15.80 20.01 13.53
CA PRO A 3 -15.91 21.07 14.53
C PRO A 3 -17.06 20.80 15.53
N VAL A 4 -16.90 19.85 16.45
CA VAL A 4 -17.85 19.61 17.56
C VAL A 4 -17.09 19.33 18.86
N LEU A 5 -16.44 20.35 19.43
CA LEU A 5 -15.80 20.26 20.76
C LEU A 5 -15.49 21.61 21.46
N TRP A 6 -16.10 22.73 21.03
CA TRP A 6 -15.70 24.08 21.50
C TRP A 6 -16.83 24.96 22.07
N THR A 7 -18.00 24.40 22.38
CA THR A 7 -19.17 25.17 22.87
C THR A 7 -19.88 24.49 24.05
N CYS A 8 -19.14 24.11 25.10
CA CYS A 8 -19.77 23.54 26.31
C CYS A 8 -18.95 23.73 27.61
N HIS A 9 -18.54 24.96 27.94
CA HIS A 9 -18.13 25.34 29.32
C HIS A 9 -18.12 26.88 29.56
N SER A 10 -19.20 27.58 29.21
CA SER A 10 -19.36 29.02 29.51
C SER A 10 -20.82 29.47 29.56
N CYS A 11 -21.62 28.85 30.46
CA CYS A 11 -22.93 29.36 30.88
C CYS A 11 -23.38 28.66 32.16
N ILE A 12 -23.12 29.28 33.32
CA ILE A 12 -23.84 29.23 34.62
C ILE A 12 -22.95 29.95 35.64
N VAL A 13 -23.36 31.16 36.01
CA VAL A 13 -23.36 31.83 37.33
C VAL A 13 -23.58 33.32 37.02
N THR A 14 -24.83 33.69 36.77
CA THR A 14 -25.29 35.07 36.92
C THR A 14 -25.86 35.21 38.34
N PHE A 15 -25.09 35.82 39.24
CA PHE A 15 -25.59 36.24 40.54
C PHE A 15 -25.52 37.76 40.63
N SER A 16 -26.62 38.37 41.07
CA SER A 16 -26.79 39.82 41.08
C SER A 16 -25.90 40.49 42.14
N LEU A 17 -25.09 41.45 41.72
CA LEU A 17 -24.41 42.40 42.61
C LEU A 17 -24.44 43.81 41.98
N HIS A 18 -25.34 44.64 42.48
CA HIS A 18 -25.17 46.10 42.40
C HIS A 18 -24.06 46.53 43.37
N ALA A 19 -23.40 47.66 43.08
CA ALA A 19 -22.36 48.32 43.87
C ALA A 19 -21.05 47.51 44.07
N ILE A 20 -20.09 47.73 43.17
CA ILE A 20 -18.65 47.49 43.37
C ILE A 20 -17.89 48.73 42.85
N GLU A 21 -16.82 49.13 43.53
CA GLU A 21 -16.10 50.40 43.29
C GLU A 21 -15.22 50.40 42.01
N PRO A 22 -14.89 51.58 41.44
CA PRO A 22 -14.16 51.70 40.17
C PRO A 22 -12.75 51.07 40.13
N GLY A 23 -12.12 50.81 41.29
CA GLY A 23 -10.73 50.33 41.35
C GLY A 23 -10.50 48.92 40.80
N ILE A 24 -11.50 48.04 40.88
CA ILE A 24 -11.34 46.60 40.59
C ILE A 24 -11.30 46.30 39.07
N VAL A 25 -11.96 47.13 38.25
CA VAL A 25 -12.03 46.94 36.78
C VAL A 25 -10.65 47.06 36.13
N SER A 26 -9.82 48.00 36.60
CA SER A 26 -8.46 48.23 36.09
C SER A 26 -7.56 47.00 36.24
N PHE A 27 -7.59 46.37 37.42
CA PHE A 27 -6.73 45.21 37.73
C PHE A 27 -7.09 43.97 36.90
N LEU A 28 -8.39 43.77 36.62
CA LEU A 28 -8.88 42.71 35.73
C LEU A 28 -8.52 42.94 34.26
N GLN A 29 -8.57 44.19 33.77
CA GLN A 29 -8.20 44.50 32.38
C GLN A 29 -6.71 44.29 32.10
N VAL A 30 -5.82 44.62 33.04
CA VAL A 30 -4.37 44.37 32.88
C VAL A 30 -4.08 42.87 32.90
N THR A 31 -4.56 42.15 33.92
CA THR A 31 -4.27 40.71 34.09
C THR A 31 -4.87 39.82 33.00
N MET A 32 -5.98 40.19 32.37
CA MET A 32 -6.48 39.48 31.17
C MET A 32 -5.61 39.73 29.94
N ARG A 33 -5.05 40.93 29.77
CA ARG A 33 -4.28 41.30 28.56
C ARG A 33 -2.95 40.57 28.47
N GLU A 34 -2.27 40.38 29.61
CA GLU A 34 -1.04 39.58 29.72
C GLU A 34 -1.31 38.07 29.55
N ARG A 35 -2.46 37.57 30.04
CA ARG A 35 -2.85 36.17 29.84
C ARG A 35 -3.23 35.88 28.39
N LEU A 36 -3.82 36.83 27.66
CA LEU A 36 -4.11 36.67 26.23
C LEU A 36 -2.83 36.61 25.38
N SER A 37 -1.80 37.42 25.67
CA SER A 37 -0.55 37.35 24.92
C SER A 37 0.21 36.04 25.19
N LEU A 38 0.23 35.56 26.44
CA LEU A 38 0.78 34.25 26.79
C LEU A 38 0.01 33.09 26.11
N TRP A 39 -1.31 33.15 26.03
CA TRP A 39 -2.10 32.16 25.27
C TRP A 39 -1.85 32.24 23.76
N ALA A 40 -1.74 33.43 23.18
CA ALA A 40 -1.43 33.59 21.76
C ALA A 40 -0.03 33.03 21.42
N VAL A 41 0.97 33.31 22.27
CA VAL A 41 2.33 32.75 22.14
C VAL A 41 2.32 31.24 22.36
N PHE A 42 1.57 30.72 23.33
CA PHE A 42 1.43 29.28 23.54
C PHE A 42 0.78 28.58 22.33
N CYS A 43 -0.30 29.14 21.77
CA CYS A 43 -0.91 28.62 20.54
C CYS A 43 0.03 28.70 19.33
N LEU A 44 0.87 29.74 19.22
CA LEU A 44 1.92 29.82 18.21
C LEU A 44 2.99 28.73 18.41
N ILE A 45 3.46 28.52 19.64
CA ILE A 45 4.41 27.45 19.97
C ILE A 45 3.80 26.08 19.68
N VAL A 46 2.52 25.85 19.99
CA VAL A 46 1.81 24.59 19.67
C VAL A 46 1.59 24.40 18.17
N ALA A 47 1.43 25.48 17.39
CA ALA A 47 1.37 25.42 15.92
C ALA A 47 2.74 25.21 15.26
N PHE A 48 3.85 25.57 15.93
CA PHE A 48 5.22 25.35 15.46
C PHE A 48 5.91 24.12 16.09
N LEU A 49 5.32 23.49 17.11
CA LEU A 49 5.73 22.16 17.55
C LEU A 49 5.50 21.19 16.38
N PRO A 50 6.52 20.41 15.96
CA PRO A 50 6.33 19.43 14.92
C PRO A 50 5.30 18.41 15.40
N SER A 51 4.15 18.37 14.74
CA SER A 51 3.14 17.35 15.00
C SER A 51 3.80 16.00 14.77
N GLN A 52 3.96 15.23 15.84
CA GLN A 52 4.33 13.81 15.78
C GLN A 52 3.14 13.08 15.18
N THR A 53 3.04 13.17 13.86
CA THR A 53 2.20 12.31 13.04
C THR A 53 2.76 10.91 13.15
N GLU A 54 2.27 10.16 14.15
CA GLU A 54 2.53 8.73 14.23
C GLU A 54 2.16 8.13 12.86
N SER A 55 3.06 7.30 12.33
CA SER A 55 2.89 6.63 11.05
C SER A 55 1.78 5.59 11.22
N VAL A 56 0.54 5.99 11.00
CA VAL A 56 -0.64 5.14 11.19
C VAL A 56 -0.84 4.21 9.99
N ALA A 57 -0.37 4.62 8.81
CA ALA A 57 -0.38 3.79 7.62
C ALA A 57 0.63 2.64 7.69
N VAL A 58 0.21 1.46 7.24
CA VAL A 58 1.05 0.27 7.14
C VAL A 58 0.91 -0.31 5.74
N MET A 59 2.03 -0.72 5.14
CA MET A 59 2.07 -1.28 3.80
C MET A 59 2.24 -2.80 3.81
N SER A 60 2.03 -3.42 2.66
CA SER A 60 2.62 -4.70 2.34
C SER A 60 3.26 -4.70 0.96
N VAL A 61 4.15 -5.66 0.74
CA VAL A 61 4.85 -5.86 -0.51
C VAL A 61 4.65 -7.30 -0.94
N ASP A 62 3.99 -7.50 -2.08
CA ASP A 62 4.09 -8.77 -2.80
C ASP A 62 5.37 -8.77 -3.64
N LEU A 63 6.39 -9.47 -3.15
CA LEU A 63 7.73 -9.55 -3.73
C LEU A 63 7.80 -10.71 -4.75
N GLY A 64 7.11 -10.57 -5.89
CA GLY A 64 7.20 -11.51 -7.01
C GLY A 64 8.42 -11.27 -7.92
N SER A 65 9.02 -12.34 -8.48
CA SER A 65 10.35 -12.28 -9.13
C SER A 65 10.49 -11.36 -10.35
N GLU A 66 9.37 -11.05 -11.01
CA GLU A 66 9.27 -10.16 -12.17
C GLU A 66 8.39 -8.92 -11.88
N TRP A 67 7.40 -9.06 -10.99
CA TRP A 67 6.37 -8.06 -10.70
C TRP A 67 6.15 -7.91 -9.19
N ILE A 68 6.49 -6.72 -8.67
CA ILE A 68 6.17 -6.29 -7.31
C ILE A 68 4.82 -5.57 -7.31
N LYS A 69 4.00 -5.85 -6.31
CA LYS A 69 2.74 -5.12 -6.04
C LYS A 69 2.78 -4.65 -4.60
N ILE A 70 2.16 -3.52 -4.34
CA ILE A 70 2.21 -2.85 -3.03
C ILE A 70 0.77 -2.63 -2.61
N ALA A 71 0.43 -2.99 -1.39
CA ALA A 71 -0.89 -2.69 -0.82
C ALA A 71 -0.74 -1.84 0.43
N LEU A 72 -1.73 -0.98 0.71
CA LEU A 72 -1.72 -0.04 1.81
C LEU A 72 -3.01 -0.15 2.63
N VAL A 73 -2.91 0.11 3.93
CA VAL A 73 -4.05 0.48 4.77
C VAL A 73 -3.71 1.79 5.52
N LYS A 74 -4.63 2.76 5.49
CA LYS A 74 -4.51 4.04 6.23
C LYS A 74 -5.85 4.43 6.85
N PRO A 75 -5.90 5.18 7.97
CA PRO A 75 -7.16 5.54 8.61
C PRO A 75 -8.15 6.20 7.65
N GLY A 76 -9.41 5.74 7.66
CA GLY A 76 -10.47 6.23 6.77
C GLY A 76 -10.47 5.67 5.34
N VAL A 77 -9.45 4.88 4.95
CA VAL A 77 -9.34 4.25 3.63
C VAL A 77 -9.30 2.72 3.79
N PRO A 78 -10.02 1.94 2.96
CA PRO A 78 -9.90 0.48 2.98
C PRO A 78 -8.51 0.00 2.58
N MET A 79 -8.28 -1.31 2.65
CA MET A 79 -7.09 -1.94 2.08
C MET A 79 -7.14 -1.81 0.55
N GLU A 80 -6.09 -1.25 -0.06
CA GLU A 80 -6.03 -0.98 -1.50
C GLU A 80 -4.63 -1.19 -2.08
N ILE A 81 -4.56 -1.55 -3.37
CA ILE A 81 -3.30 -1.64 -4.13
C ILE A 81 -2.81 -0.24 -4.52
N VAL A 82 -1.60 0.09 -4.09
CA VAL A 82 -0.89 1.33 -4.45
C VAL A 82 -0.52 1.30 -5.93
N LEU A 83 -0.82 2.40 -6.64
CA LEU A 83 -0.44 2.57 -8.04
C LEU A 83 1.01 3.07 -8.16
N ASN A 84 1.68 2.68 -9.25
CA ASN A 84 2.97 3.26 -9.62
C ASN A 84 2.83 4.62 -10.34
N LYS A 85 3.96 5.26 -10.68
CA LYS A 85 3.97 6.57 -11.36
C LYS A 85 3.29 6.54 -12.73
N GLU A 86 3.24 5.38 -13.37
CA GLU A 86 2.54 5.09 -14.62
C GLU A 86 1.08 4.65 -14.41
N SER A 87 0.50 4.87 -13.21
CA SER A 87 -0.86 4.51 -12.77
C SER A 87 -1.21 3.01 -12.84
N ARG A 88 -0.22 2.12 -12.79
CA ARG A 88 -0.39 0.66 -12.85
C ARG A 88 -0.43 0.04 -11.46
N ARG A 89 -1.22 -1.05 -11.32
CA ARG A 89 -1.39 -1.85 -10.09
C ARG A 89 -0.25 -2.84 -9.81
N LYS A 90 0.78 -2.89 -10.68
CA LYS A 90 2.00 -3.68 -10.52
C LYS A 90 3.19 -3.01 -11.19
N THR A 91 4.37 -3.18 -10.61
CA THR A 91 5.63 -2.58 -11.07
C THR A 91 6.63 -3.68 -11.41
N PRO A 92 7.47 -3.53 -12.45
CA PRO A 92 8.56 -4.47 -12.70
C PRO A 92 9.60 -4.52 -11.57
N VAL A 93 10.08 -5.71 -11.21
CA VAL A 93 11.25 -5.89 -10.32
C VAL A 93 12.54 -5.70 -11.10
N ALA A 94 12.81 -4.44 -11.41
CA ALA A 94 14.01 -4.00 -12.11
C ALA A 94 14.53 -2.68 -11.52
N VAL A 95 15.85 -2.58 -11.40
CA VAL A 95 16.59 -1.35 -11.07
C VAL A 95 17.66 -1.13 -12.14
N CYS A 96 17.72 0.08 -12.67
CA CYS A 96 18.72 0.51 -13.65
C CYS A 96 19.62 1.56 -13.00
N LEU A 97 20.92 1.25 -12.91
CA LEU A 97 21.91 2.15 -12.34
C LEU A 97 22.57 2.99 -13.44
N LYS A 98 22.50 4.32 -13.34
CA LYS A 98 23.33 5.24 -14.13
C LYS A 98 24.25 6.02 -13.18
N GLU A 99 25.26 6.66 -13.74
CA GLU A 99 26.27 7.42 -12.99
C GLU A 99 25.66 8.47 -12.04
N ASN A 100 24.57 9.14 -12.48
CA ASN A 100 23.92 10.24 -11.77
C ASN A 100 22.46 9.99 -11.35
N GLU A 101 21.88 8.81 -11.59
CA GLU A 101 20.49 8.49 -11.21
C GLU A 101 20.22 6.99 -11.15
N ARG A 102 19.18 6.60 -10.41
CA ARG A 102 18.58 5.25 -10.49
C ARG A 102 17.20 5.32 -11.09
N LEU A 103 16.93 4.45 -12.06
CA LEU A 103 15.57 4.22 -12.57
C LEU A 103 15.03 2.90 -12.01
N PHE A 104 13.72 2.86 -11.79
CA PHE A 104 13.01 1.69 -11.24
C PHE A 104 11.85 1.29 -12.15
N GLY A 105 11.37 0.05 -12.03
CA GLY A 105 10.12 -0.39 -12.64
C GLY A 105 10.09 -0.28 -14.17
N ASP A 106 9.03 0.33 -14.71
CA ASP A 106 8.86 0.54 -16.14
C ASP A 106 9.95 1.45 -16.73
N SER A 107 10.42 2.44 -15.98
CA SER A 107 11.55 3.29 -16.37
C SER A 107 12.88 2.53 -16.42
N ALA A 108 13.10 1.55 -15.52
CA ALA A 108 14.23 0.63 -15.61
C ALA A 108 14.14 -0.30 -16.83
N LEU A 109 12.96 -0.88 -17.10
CA LEU A 109 12.72 -1.68 -18.31
C LEU A 109 12.71 -0.84 -19.60
N GLY A 110 12.63 0.49 -19.52
CA GLY A 110 12.86 1.40 -20.64
C GLY A 110 14.33 1.46 -21.08
N ALA A 111 15.27 1.15 -20.17
CA ALA A 111 16.71 1.29 -20.38
C ALA A 111 17.36 0.17 -21.23
N VAL A 112 16.58 -0.62 -21.98
CA VAL A 112 17.02 -1.73 -22.87
C VAL A 112 18.18 -1.36 -23.82
N LYS A 113 18.40 -0.06 -24.08
CA LYS A 113 19.55 0.46 -24.84
C LYS A 113 20.91 0.06 -24.23
N ASN A 114 21.00 -0.15 -22.91
CA ASN A 114 22.20 -0.63 -22.22
C ASN A 114 21.84 -1.70 -21.16
N PRO A 115 21.74 -3.00 -21.54
CA PRO A 115 21.32 -4.06 -20.62
C PRO A 115 22.25 -4.25 -19.40
N LYS A 116 23.55 -3.97 -19.54
CA LYS A 116 24.60 -4.21 -18.53
C LYS A 116 24.34 -3.56 -17.16
N VAL A 117 23.47 -2.56 -17.11
CA VAL A 117 23.15 -1.79 -15.90
C VAL A 117 21.72 -2.01 -15.39
N VAL A 118 20.97 -2.95 -15.98
CA VAL A 118 19.54 -3.18 -15.69
C VAL A 118 19.34 -4.51 -14.95
N TYR A 119 19.48 -4.44 -13.63
CA TYR A 119 19.40 -5.60 -12.73
C TYR A 119 17.95 -6.01 -12.45
N ARG A 120 17.67 -7.31 -12.53
CA ARG A 120 16.35 -7.93 -12.32
C ARG A 120 16.46 -9.39 -11.90
N PHE A 121 15.36 -10.05 -11.52
CA PHE A 121 15.30 -11.47 -11.06
C PHE A 121 16.22 -11.80 -9.85
N LEU A 122 16.60 -10.78 -9.06
CA LEU A 122 17.56 -10.84 -7.95
C LEU A 122 17.23 -11.91 -6.88
N GLN A 123 15.95 -12.23 -6.70
CA GLN A 123 15.47 -13.22 -5.73
C GLN A 123 16.13 -14.60 -5.85
N SER A 124 16.53 -14.99 -7.06
CA SER A 124 17.15 -16.29 -7.34
C SER A 124 18.56 -16.46 -6.77
N ILE A 125 19.20 -15.35 -6.35
CA ILE A 125 20.58 -15.31 -5.84
C ILE A 125 20.73 -14.67 -4.45
N LEU A 126 19.62 -14.28 -3.80
CA LEU A 126 19.62 -13.75 -2.43
C LEU A 126 20.21 -14.78 -1.45
N GLY A 127 21.21 -14.37 -0.67
CA GLY A 127 21.85 -15.25 0.31
C GLY A 127 22.47 -16.54 -0.28
N LYS A 128 22.78 -16.59 -1.57
CA LYS A 128 23.39 -17.77 -2.22
C LYS A 128 24.92 -17.66 -2.26
N PRO A 129 25.66 -18.74 -1.94
CA PRO A 129 27.11 -18.78 -2.12
C PRO A 129 27.46 -18.77 -3.62
N ALA A 130 28.65 -18.29 -3.97
CA ALA A 130 29.07 -18.03 -5.35
C ALA A 130 29.16 -19.27 -6.26
N ASP A 131 29.24 -20.47 -5.68
CA ASP A 131 29.25 -21.77 -6.36
C ASP A 131 27.85 -22.40 -6.54
N ASN A 132 26.79 -21.76 -6.04
CA ASN A 132 25.43 -22.30 -6.10
C ASN A 132 24.92 -22.39 -7.56
N PRO A 133 24.23 -23.48 -7.96
CA PRO A 133 23.69 -23.62 -9.31
C PRO A 133 22.77 -22.48 -9.77
N GLN A 134 22.05 -21.80 -8.86
CA GLN A 134 21.20 -20.66 -9.24
C GLN A 134 22.01 -19.41 -9.59
N VAL A 135 23.20 -19.21 -9.02
CA VAL A 135 24.12 -18.13 -9.40
C VAL A 135 24.64 -18.38 -10.82
N ALA A 136 25.03 -19.62 -11.14
CA ALA A 136 25.42 -20.01 -12.49
C ALA A 136 24.26 -19.89 -13.50
N GLN A 137 23.03 -20.26 -13.10
CA GLN A 137 21.82 -20.09 -13.93
C GLN A 137 21.51 -18.60 -14.17
N TYR A 138 21.62 -17.76 -13.14
CA TYR A 138 21.47 -16.31 -13.27
C TYR A 138 22.47 -15.72 -14.27
N GLN A 139 23.76 -16.08 -14.14
CA GLN A 139 24.82 -15.61 -15.03
C GLN A 139 24.64 -16.09 -16.49
N LYS A 140 24.05 -17.28 -16.69
CA LYS A 140 23.63 -17.79 -18.01
C LYS A 140 22.43 -17.00 -18.58
N HIS A 141 21.50 -16.59 -17.74
CA HIS A 141 20.30 -15.84 -18.16
C HIS A 141 20.62 -14.36 -18.44
N PHE A 142 21.63 -13.81 -17.75
CA PHE A 142 22.07 -12.42 -17.83
C PHE A 142 23.61 -12.29 -18.02
N PRO A 143 24.15 -12.73 -19.17
CA PRO A 143 25.58 -12.63 -19.48
C PRO A 143 26.10 -11.18 -19.57
N GLU A 144 25.22 -10.18 -19.61
CA GLU A 144 25.55 -8.76 -19.54
C GLU A 144 26.03 -8.28 -18.15
N HIS A 145 25.72 -9.02 -17.08
CA HIS A 145 26.09 -8.67 -15.70
C HIS A 145 27.42 -9.30 -15.28
N GLN A 146 28.21 -8.56 -14.50
CA GLN A 146 29.46 -9.05 -13.91
C GLN A 146 29.23 -9.44 -12.44
N LEU A 147 28.95 -10.72 -12.18
CA LEU A 147 28.97 -11.25 -10.82
C LEU A 147 30.41 -11.60 -10.40
N GLN A 148 30.75 -11.28 -9.15
CA GLN A 148 32.00 -11.64 -8.51
C GLN A 148 31.75 -12.20 -7.12
N ARG A 149 32.67 -13.03 -6.62
CA ARG A 149 32.60 -13.64 -5.28
C ARG A 149 32.98 -12.62 -4.22
N ASP A 150 32.16 -12.50 -3.18
CA ASP A 150 32.52 -11.83 -1.94
C ASP A 150 33.37 -12.80 -1.11
N GLU A 151 34.67 -12.54 -0.97
CA GLU A 151 35.56 -13.42 -0.18
C GLU A 151 35.36 -13.32 1.34
N LYS A 152 34.59 -12.34 1.84
CA LYS A 152 34.17 -12.28 3.24
C LYS A 152 32.87 -13.06 3.46
N ARG A 153 31.84 -12.82 2.62
CA ARG A 153 30.49 -13.41 2.78
C ARG A 153 30.34 -14.79 2.14
N GLY A 154 31.22 -15.17 1.21
CA GLY A 154 31.09 -16.36 0.37
C GLY A 154 30.00 -16.26 -0.72
N THR A 155 29.16 -15.22 -0.68
CA THR A 155 28.08 -14.94 -1.63
C THR A 155 28.61 -14.17 -2.87
N VAL A 156 27.71 -13.55 -3.65
CA VAL A 156 28.06 -12.76 -4.82
C VAL A 156 27.72 -11.28 -4.66
N PHE A 157 28.46 -10.44 -5.40
CA PHE A 157 28.10 -9.05 -5.67
C PHE A 157 28.16 -8.75 -7.17
N PHE A 158 27.45 -7.71 -7.60
CA PHE A 158 27.54 -7.13 -8.94
C PHE A 158 28.64 -6.06 -8.96
N LYS A 159 29.63 -6.21 -9.84
CA LYS A 159 30.60 -5.15 -10.12
C LYS A 159 29.99 -4.15 -11.11
N PHE A 160 29.80 -2.89 -10.67
CA PHE A 160 29.26 -1.81 -11.50
C PHE A 160 30.37 -0.91 -12.07
N SER A 161 31.35 -0.53 -11.24
CA SER A 161 32.59 0.13 -11.66
C SER A 161 33.79 -0.50 -10.95
N GLU A 162 34.98 0.11 -11.01
CA GLU A 162 36.13 -0.36 -10.22
C GLU A 162 35.98 -0.07 -8.71
N GLU A 163 35.19 0.95 -8.36
CA GLU A 163 34.94 1.38 -6.97
C GLU A 163 33.55 0.97 -6.46
N LEU A 164 32.57 0.82 -7.36
CA LEU A 164 31.18 0.54 -7.01
C LEU A 164 30.84 -0.93 -7.22
N GLN A 165 30.53 -1.58 -6.11
CA GLN A 165 29.98 -2.92 -6.01
C GLN A 165 28.66 -2.91 -5.23
N TYR A 166 27.71 -3.73 -5.66
CA TYR A 166 26.39 -3.86 -5.02
C TYR A 166 26.01 -5.33 -4.83
N THR A 167 25.64 -5.69 -3.62
CA THR A 167 25.08 -7.01 -3.28
C THR A 167 23.65 -7.17 -3.83
N PRO A 168 23.16 -8.41 -4.04
CA PRO A 168 21.75 -8.67 -4.33
C PRO A 168 20.80 -8.09 -3.27
N GLU A 169 21.22 -8.09 -2.00
CA GLU A 169 20.45 -7.50 -0.89
C GLU A 169 20.40 -5.97 -0.95
N GLU A 170 21.50 -5.27 -1.30
CA GLU A 170 21.49 -3.82 -1.55
C GLU A 170 20.55 -3.46 -2.70
N LEU A 171 20.64 -4.14 -3.84
CA LEU A 171 19.79 -3.86 -5.01
C LEU A 171 18.31 -4.11 -4.72
N LEU A 172 17.98 -5.17 -3.97
CA LEU A 172 16.63 -5.38 -3.46
C LEU A 172 16.22 -4.28 -2.48
N GLY A 173 17.12 -3.82 -1.61
CA GLY A 173 16.90 -2.69 -0.71
C GLY A 173 16.57 -1.39 -1.46
N MET A 174 17.18 -1.14 -2.62
CA MET A 174 16.80 -0.01 -3.49
C MET A 174 15.36 -0.14 -4.00
N ILE A 175 14.95 -1.33 -4.45
CA ILE A 175 13.59 -1.61 -4.95
C ILE A 175 12.56 -1.50 -3.83
N LEU A 176 12.87 -1.97 -2.62
CA LEU A 176 12.02 -1.84 -1.44
C LEU A 176 11.92 -0.37 -0.96
N ASN A 177 13.00 0.41 -1.05
CA ASN A 177 12.99 1.84 -0.72
C ASN A 177 12.14 2.65 -1.71
N TYR A 178 12.25 2.37 -3.01
CA TYR A 178 11.36 2.91 -4.04
C TYR A 178 9.89 2.50 -3.80
N SER A 179 9.65 1.25 -3.39
CA SER A 179 8.31 0.75 -3.07
C SER A 179 7.72 1.45 -1.84
N ARG A 180 8.54 1.74 -0.82
CA ARG A 180 8.15 2.59 0.32
C ARG A 180 7.81 4.01 -0.15
N GLY A 181 8.59 4.57 -1.08
CA GLY A 181 8.31 5.87 -1.71
C GLY A 181 6.92 5.94 -2.36
N LEU A 182 6.61 5.01 -3.26
CA LEU A 182 5.27 4.92 -3.88
C LEU A 182 4.15 4.82 -2.84
N ALA A 183 4.35 4.02 -1.79
CA ALA A 183 3.39 3.88 -0.72
C ALA A 183 3.25 5.17 0.11
N GLN A 184 4.34 5.89 0.39
CA GLN A 184 4.33 7.19 1.08
C GLN A 184 3.57 8.25 0.27
N ASP A 185 3.82 8.33 -1.03
CA ASP A 185 3.13 9.26 -1.95
C ASP A 185 1.61 9.00 -1.95
N PHE A 186 1.19 7.73 -2.06
CA PHE A 186 -0.22 7.34 -1.98
C PHE A 186 -0.82 7.49 -0.56
N ALA A 187 -0.01 7.36 0.48
CA ALA A 187 -0.46 7.48 1.86
C ALA A 187 -0.59 8.94 2.34
N GLU A 188 0.13 9.87 1.71
CA GLU A 188 0.36 11.26 2.13
C GLU A 188 0.99 11.37 3.54
N GLN A 189 1.74 10.34 3.95
CA GLN A 189 2.40 10.25 5.27
C GLN A 189 3.63 9.34 5.19
N PRO A 190 4.61 9.46 6.11
CA PRO A 190 5.70 8.49 6.21
C PRO A 190 5.17 7.09 6.53
N ILE A 191 5.83 6.06 6.00
CA ILE A 191 5.56 4.65 6.29
C ILE A 191 6.84 4.04 6.85
N LYS A 192 6.70 3.23 7.91
CA LYS A 192 7.80 2.53 8.57
C LYS A 192 7.60 1.03 8.62
N ASP A 193 6.37 0.59 8.86
CA ASP A 193 6.02 -0.81 9.09
C ASP A 193 5.49 -1.47 7.80
N ALA A 194 5.96 -2.70 7.53
CA ALA A 194 5.59 -3.48 6.34
C ALA A 194 5.47 -4.99 6.62
N VAL A 195 4.59 -5.68 5.88
CA VAL A 195 4.65 -7.16 5.71
C VAL A 195 5.11 -7.46 4.30
N ILE A 196 6.05 -8.40 4.13
CA ILE A 196 6.64 -8.73 2.83
C ILE A 196 6.35 -10.21 2.52
N THR A 197 5.92 -10.51 1.29
CA THR A 197 5.75 -11.91 0.86
C THR A 197 7.09 -12.54 0.53
N VAL A 198 7.24 -13.83 0.79
CA VAL A 198 8.37 -14.65 0.32
C VAL A 198 7.86 -15.98 -0.22
N PRO A 199 8.52 -16.62 -1.19
CA PRO A 199 8.16 -17.96 -1.62
C PRO A 199 8.19 -18.95 -0.47
N ALA A 200 7.17 -19.81 -0.36
CA ALA A 200 7.09 -20.79 0.73
C ALA A 200 8.36 -21.67 0.88
N TYR A 201 9.01 -21.99 -0.24
CA TYR A 201 10.26 -22.75 -0.32
C TYR A 201 11.53 -21.97 0.10
N PHE A 202 11.44 -20.71 0.54
CA PHE A 202 12.60 -19.95 1.02
C PHE A 202 13.14 -20.53 2.33
N ASN A 203 14.44 -20.84 2.33
CA ASN A 203 15.17 -21.32 3.49
C ASN A 203 15.58 -20.15 4.44
N GLN A 204 16.28 -20.45 5.55
CA GLN A 204 16.64 -19.43 6.55
C GLN A 204 17.54 -18.31 6.00
N ALA A 205 18.57 -18.66 5.23
CA ALA A 205 19.44 -17.69 4.55
C ALA A 205 18.65 -16.77 3.60
N GLU A 206 17.76 -17.33 2.79
CA GLU A 206 16.93 -16.58 1.83
C GLU A 206 15.97 -15.62 2.56
N ARG A 207 15.41 -16.03 3.71
CA ARG A 207 14.58 -15.16 4.57
C ARG A 207 15.40 -14.05 5.23
N ARG A 208 16.59 -14.36 5.77
CA ARG A 208 17.50 -13.35 6.34
C ARG A 208 17.95 -12.32 5.30
N ALA A 209 18.25 -12.73 4.07
CA ALA A 209 18.60 -11.82 2.98
C ALA A 209 17.48 -10.82 2.63
N VAL A 210 16.20 -11.25 2.68
CA VAL A 210 15.05 -10.34 2.52
C VAL A 210 14.89 -9.39 3.72
N LEU A 211 15.11 -9.86 4.95
CA LEU A 211 15.14 -8.99 6.14
C LEU A 211 16.26 -7.95 6.07
N GLN A 212 17.46 -8.36 5.64
CA GLN A 212 18.61 -7.46 5.44
C GLN A 212 18.30 -6.39 4.40
N ALA A 213 17.73 -6.77 3.24
CA ALA A 213 17.31 -5.82 2.21
C ALA A 213 16.23 -4.83 2.70
N ALA A 214 15.27 -5.30 3.49
CA ALA A 214 14.25 -4.44 4.11
C ALA A 214 14.83 -3.49 5.17
N HIS A 215 15.80 -3.95 5.97
CA HIS A 215 16.52 -3.09 6.91
C HIS A 215 17.33 -2.01 6.18
N ILE A 216 18.08 -2.38 5.14
CA ILE A 216 18.78 -1.43 4.26
C ILE A 216 17.80 -0.41 3.68
N ALA A 217 16.62 -0.84 3.23
CA ALA A 217 15.56 0.05 2.72
C ALA A 217 14.97 1.03 3.76
N GLY A 218 15.23 0.82 5.05
CA GLY A 218 14.58 1.54 6.16
C GLY A 218 13.12 1.14 6.34
N LEU A 219 12.82 -0.16 6.26
CA LEU A 219 11.52 -0.75 6.56
C LEU A 219 11.62 -1.67 7.78
N LYS A 220 10.72 -1.50 8.75
CA LYS A 220 10.51 -2.44 9.84
C LYS A 220 9.55 -3.52 9.37
N VAL A 221 10.09 -4.72 9.12
CA VAL A 221 9.29 -5.90 8.79
C VAL A 221 8.50 -6.33 10.03
N LEU A 222 7.18 -6.34 9.94
CA LEU A 222 6.28 -6.90 10.96
C LEU A 222 6.25 -8.43 10.90
N GLN A 223 6.31 -8.98 9.68
CA GLN A 223 6.34 -10.41 9.39
C GLN A 223 6.82 -10.64 7.93
N LEU A 224 7.56 -11.73 7.69
CA LEU A 224 7.62 -12.34 6.35
C LEU A 224 6.51 -13.38 6.22
N ILE A 225 5.51 -13.13 5.38
CA ILE A 225 4.43 -14.09 5.12
C ILE A 225 4.78 -14.93 3.89
N ASN A 226 4.48 -16.23 3.89
CA ASN A 226 4.62 -17.00 2.66
C ASN A 226 3.59 -16.50 1.63
N ASP A 227 4.00 -16.31 0.38
CA ASP A 227 3.18 -15.85 -0.74
C ASP A 227 1.84 -16.59 -0.84
N ASN A 228 1.89 -17.91 -0.87
CA ASN A 228 0.74 -18.81 -0.93
C ASN A 228 -0.15 -18.71 0.33
N THR A 229 0.45 -18.50 1.51
CA THR A 229 -0.29 -18.25 2.77
C THR A 229 -1.00 -16.91 2.76
N ALA A 230 -0.42 -15.87 2.15
CA ALA A 230 -1.08 -14.59 1.98
C ALA A 230 -2.27 -14.69 1.01
N VAL A 231 -2.11 -15.40 -0.11
CA VAL A 231 -3.21 -15.72 -1.05
C VAL A 231 -4.33 -16.48 -0.35
N ALA A 232 -3.98 -17.50 0.44
CA ALA A 232 -4.93 -18.27 1.24
C ALA A 232 -5.64 -17.44 2.32
N LEU A 233 -4.93 -16.50 2.96
CA LEU A 233 -5.51 -15.56 3.91
C LEU A 233 -6.50 -14.62 3.23
N ASN A 234 -6.15 -14.08 2.06
CA ASN A 234 -7.05 -13.26 1.25
C ASN A 234 -8.33 -14.04 0.87
N TYR A 235 -8.19 -15.28 0.38
CA TYR A 235 -9.32 -16.16 0.07
C TYR A 235 -10.26 -16.36 1.27
N GLY A 236 -9.71 -16.71 2.43
CA GLY A 236 -10.46 -17.01 3.65
C GLY A 236 -11.09 -15.78 4.30
N VAL A 237 -10.45 -14.62 4.23
CA VAL A 237 -10.94 -13.36 4.83
C VAL A 237 -12.25 -12.89 4.21
N PHE A 238 -12.45 -13.10 2.90
CA PHE A 238 -13.73 -12.80 2.23
C PHE A 238 -14.79 -13.90 2.44
N ARG A 239 -14.38 -15.16 2.68
CA ARG A 239 -15.25 -16.35 2.82
C ARG A 239 -15.50 -16.81 4.26
N ARG A 240 -15.30 -15.91 5.24
CA ARG A 240 -15.46 -16.18 6.69
C ARG A 240 -16.82 -16.74 7.13
N LYS A 241 -17.87 -16.56 6.33
CA LYS A 241 -19.22 -17.09 6.62
C LYS A 241 -19.36 -18.57 6.22
N ASP A 242 -18.53 -19.02 5.29
CA ASP A 242 -18.64 -20.31 4.61
C ASP A 242 -17.75 -21.35 5.32
N ILE A 243 -16.66 -20.88 5.94
CA ILE A 243 -15.80 -21.63 6.86
C ILE A 243 -16.59 -21.97 8.13
N ASN A 244 -16.79 -23.27 8.36
CA ASN A 244 -17.59 -23.81 9.47
C ASN A 244 -16.75 -24.78 10.33
N SER A 245 -17.36 -25.69 11.10
CA SER A 245 -16.61 -26.65 11.94
C SER A 245 -16.03 -27.84 11.15
N THR A 246 -16.50 -28.08 9.94
CA THR A 246 -15.96 -29.08 9.01
C THR A 246 -14.69 -28.55 8.36
N ALA A 247 -13.69 -29.40 8.23
CA ALA A 247 -12.44 -29.07 7.54
C ALA A 247 -12.67 -29.00 6.01
N GLN A 248 -12.46 -27.82 5.43
CA GLN A 248 -12.51 -27.59 3.98
C GLN A 248 -11.08 -27.56 3.43
N ASN A 249 -10.69 -28.51 2.58
CA ASN A 249 -9.34 -28.59 2.05
C ASN A 249 -9.28 -28.01 0.62
N ILE A 250 -8.43 -27.01 0.44
CA ILE A 250 -8.30 -26.24 -0.80
C ILE A 250 -6.84 -26.25 -1.22
N MET A 251 -6.58 -26.51 -2.50
CA MET A 251 -5.24 -26.39 -3.08
C MET A 251 -5.13 -25.06 -3.83
N PHE A 252 -4.13 -24.25 -3.48
CA PHE A 252 -3.70 -23.12 -4.30
C PHE A 252 -2.53 -23.57 -5.18
N TYR A 253 -2.60 -23.29 -6.48
CA TYR A 253 -1.55 -23.58 -7.44
C TYR A 253 -1.07 -22.26 -8.07
N ASP A 254 0.09 -21.80 -7.64
CA ASP A 254 0.76 -20.60 -8.17
C ASP A 254 1.80 -21.01 -9.21
N MET A 255 1.63 -20.52 -10.44
CA MET A 255 2.69 -20.54 -11.45
C MET A 255 3.15 -19.12 -11.74
N GLY A 256 4.22 -18.71 -11.06
CA GLY A 256 4.82 -17.38 -11.16
C GLY A 256 5.69 -17.22 -12.40
N SER A 257 6.63 -16.27 -12.32
CA SER A 257 7.61 -16.01 -13.38
C SER A 257 8.85 -16.89 -13.25
N GLY A 258 9.42 -17.00 -12.03
CA GLY A 258 10.62 -17.82 -11.78
C GLY A 258 10.34 -19.25 -11.30
N SER A 259 9.18 -19.51 -10.70
CA SER A 259 8.90 -20.73 -9.95
C SER A 259 7.41 -21.08 -9.90
N THR A 260 7.13 -22.30 -9.43
CA THR A 260 5.79 -22.87 -9.26
C THR A 260 5.65 -23.45 -7.86
N THR A 261 4.52 -23.22 -7.19
CA THR A 261 4.20 -23.80 -5.87
C THR A 261 2.77 -24.32 -5.85
N ALA A 262 2.56 -25.50 -5.26
CA ALA A 262 1.25 -25.99 -4.88
C ALA A 262 1.16 -26.05 -3.34
N THR A 263 0.09 -25.49 -2.77
CA THR A 263 -0.10 -25.39 -1.32
C THR A 263 -1.49 -25.86 -0.93
N ILE A 264 -1.56 -26.89 -0.09
CA ILE A 264 -2.82 -27.43 0.45
C ILE A 264 -3.13 -26.74 1.79
N VAL A 265 -4.34 -26.21 1.91
CA VAL A 265 -4.81 -25.42 3.05
C VAL A 265 -6.11 -26.01 3.57
N THR A 266 -6.15 -26.33 4.87
CA THR A 266 -7.42 -26.61 5.56
C THR A 266 -7.98 -25.31 6.13
N TYR A 267 -9.21 -24.97 5.79
CA TYR A 267 -10.01 -23.98 6.49
C TYR A 267 -10.96 -24.66 7.48
N GLN A 268 -11.04 -24.13 8.70
CA GLN A 268 -11.94 -24.63 9.76
C GLN A 268 -12.18 -23.54 10.81
N THR A 269 -13.27 -23.62 11.56
CA THR A 269 -13.48 -22.79 12.76
C THR A 269 -12.98 -23.50 14.01
N VAL A 270 -12.20 -22.79 14.82
CA VAL A 270 -11.62 -23.32 16.07
C VAL A 270 -11.98 -22.43 17.26
N LYS A 271 -12.16 -23.05 18.42
CA LYS A 271 -12.47 -22.33 19.68
C LYS A 271 -11.17 -21.99 20.42
N THR A 272 -10.81 -20.72 20.47
CA THR A 272 -9.70 -20.23 21.31
C THR A 272 -10.20 -19.77 22.67
N LYS A 273 -9.35 -19.86 23.69
CA LYS A 273 -9.67 -19.41 25.06
C LYS A 273 -9.88 -17.89 25.16
N GLU A 274 -9.28 -17.13 24.24
CA GLU A 274 -9.18 -15.67 24.30
C GLU A 274 -10.11 -14.95 23.31
N SER A 275 -10.67 -15.65 22.32
CA SER A 275 -11.50 -15.02 21.27
C SER A 275 -12.70 -15.87 20.83
N GLY A 276 -13.00 -16.98 21.51
CA GLY A 276 -14.13 -17.85 21.17
C GLY A 276 -13.92 -18.58 19.84
N THR A 277 -15.02 -18.84 19.11
CA THR A 277 -14.96 -19.46 17.78
C THR A 277 -14.40 -18.45 16.76
N GLN A 278 -13.27 -18.76 16.14
CA GLN A 278 -12.65 -17.96 15.07
C GLN A 278 -12.32 -18.83 13.86
N PRO A 279 -12.38 -18.29 12.63
CA PRO A 279 -11.90 -18.99 11.44
C PRO A 279 -10.37 -19.12 11.50
N GLN A 280 -9.88 -20.27 11.06
CA GLN A 280 -8.48 -20.64 10.93
C GLN A 280 -8.22 -21.12 9.51
N LEU A 281 -7.04 -20.77 8.99
CA LEU A 281 -6.38 -21.51 7.92
C LEU A 281 -5.17 -22.23 8.51
N GLN A 282 -4.95 -23.47 8.07
CA GLN A 282 -3.74 -24.23 8.37
C GLN A 282 -3.17 -24.79 7.07
N ILE A 283 -1.89 -24.49 6.81
CA ILE A 283 -1.14 -25.11 5.72
C ILE A 283 -0.87 -26.59 6.09
N ARG A 284 -1.13 -27.49 5.16
CA ARG A 284 -0.99 -28.95 5.34
C ARG A 284 0.19 -29.54 4.56
N GLY A 285 0.34 -29.12 3.32
CA GLY A 285 1.35 -29.64 2.40
C GLY A 285 1.80 -28.55 1.43
N VAL A 286 3.09 -28.53 1.13
CA VAL A 286 3.72 -27.63 0.16
C VAL A 286 4.62 -28.46 -0.74
N GLY A 287 4.42 -28.33 -2.06
CA GLY A 287 5.28 -28.86 -3.11
C GLY A 287 5.65 -27.75 -4.08
N PHE A 288 6.83 -27.81 -4.70
CA PHE A 288 7.36 -26.67 -5.45
C PHE A 288 8.40 -27.05 -6.50
N ASP A 289 8.52 -26.22 -7.54
CA ASP A 289 9.63 -26.25 -8.49
C ASP A 289 10.23 -24.85 -8.57
N ARG A 290 11.50 -24.73 -8.17
CA ARG A 290 12.24 -23.45 -8.06
C ARG A 290 12.66 -22.86 -9.42
N THR A 291 12.41 -23.54 -10.53
CA THR A 291 12.85 -23.14 -11.89
C THR A 291 11.78 -23.29 -12.98
N LEU A 292 10.65 -23.95 -12.69
CA LEU A 292 9.48 -23.98 -13.57
C LEU A 292 8.70 -22.67 -13.43
N GLY A 293 8.71 -21.83 -14.46
CA GLY A 293 7.97 -20.57 -14.45
C GLY A 293 7.90 -19.89 -15.81
N GLY A 294 7.12 -18.81 -15.88
CA GLY A 294 6.86 -18.08 -17.12
C GLY A 294 8.07 -17.41 -17.77
N PHE A 295 9.18 -17.21 -17.05
CA PHE A 295 10.41 -16.65 -17.62
C PHE A 295 11.18 -17.69 -18.44
N GLU A 296 11.17 -18.95 -18.02
CA GLU A 296 11.84 -20.06 -18.71
C GLU A 296 11.15 -20.38 -20.06
N MET A 297 9.86 -20.05 -20.17
CA MET A 297 9.08 -20.00 -21.42
C MET A 297 9.44 -18.80 -22.31
N GLU A 298 9.69 -17.62 -21.72
CA GLU A 298 10.13 -16.42 -22.46
C GLU A 298 11.54 -16.57 -23.04
N LEU A 299 12.44 -17.27 -22.33
CA LEU A 299 13.77 -17.58 -22.84
C LEU A 299 13.71 -18.51 -24.06
N ARG A 300 12.86 -19.54 -24.04
CA ARG A 300 12.56 -20.40 -25.20
C ARG A 300 12.04 -19.60 -26.40
N LEU A 301 11.06 -18.71 -26.18
CA LEU A 301 10.54 -17.82 -27.21
C LEU A 301 11.63 -16.86 -27.74
N ARG A 302 12.41 -16.21 -26.87
CA ARG A 302 13.53 -15.32 -27.26
C ARG A 302 14.53 -16.04 -28.16
N ASP A 303 14.94 -17.25 -27.79
CA ASP A 303 15.98 -17.99 -28.50
C ASP A 303 15.47 -18.57 -29.83
N HIS A 304 14.17 -18.85 -29.92
CA HIS A 304 13.45 -19.13 -31.16
C HIS A 304 13.35 -17.89 -32.07
N LEU A 305 12.96 -16.72 -31.55
CA LEU A 305 12.97 -15.48 -32.35
C LEU A 305 14.38 -15.13 -32.85
N ALA A 306 15.41 -15.33 -32.02
CA ALA A 306 16.81 -15.15 -32.41
C ALA A 306 17.22 -16.09 -33.55
N LYS A 307 16.80 -17.37 -33.50
CA LYS A 307 16.97 -18.32 -34.59
C LYS A 307 16.28 -17.80 -35.87
N LEU A 308 15.00 -17.42 -35.79
CA LEU A 308 14.24 -16.92 -36.94
C LEU A 308 14.85 -15.65 -37.57
N PHE A 309 15.42 -14.73 -36.78
CA PHE A 309 16.13 -13.57 -37.34
C PHE A 309 17.38 -13.98 -38.10
N ASN A 310 18.22 -14.84 -37.53
CA ASN A 310 19.45 -15.32 -38.17
C ASN A 310 19.14 -16.11 -39.46
N GLU A 311 18.04 -16.88 -39.48
CA GLU A 311 17.58 -17.63 -40.66
C GLU A 311 17.13 -16.72 -41.82
N GLN A 312 16.78 -15.44 -41.56
CA GLN A 312 16.56 -14.44 -42.63
C GLN A 312 17.85 -13.99 -43.33
N LYS A 313 19.04 -14.28 -42.76
CA LYS A 313 20.37 -14.01 -43.35
C LYS A 313 20.61 -12.57 -43.80
N LYS A 314 19.92 -11.61 -43.18
CA LYS A 314 20.03 -10.17 -43.47
C LYS A 314 21.28 -9.53 -42.84
N SER A 315 21.66 -9.95 -41.63
CA SER A 315 22.95 -9.59 -41.02
C SER A 315 24.01 -10.68 -41.28
N LYS A 316 25.28 -10.30 -41.09
CA LYS A 316 26.46 -11.18 -41.15
C LYS A 316 26.85 -11.76 -39.78
N LYS A 317 26.22 -11.34 -38.69
CA LYS A 317 26.50 -11.77 -37.30
C LYS A 317 25.31 -12.51 -36.70
N ASP A 318 25.55 -13.37 -35.71
CA ASP A 318 24.45 -13.91 -34.90
C ASP A 318 23.92 -12.81 -33.97
N VAL A 319 22.60 -12.60 -33.96
CA VAL A 319 21.94 -11.62 -33.07
C VAL A 319 22.23 -11.85 -31.57
N ARG A 320 22.63 -13.07 -31.18
CA ARG A 320 23.06 -13.44 -29.83
C ARG A 320 24.36 -12.76 -29.39
N GLU A 321 25.21 -12.32 -30.32
CA GLU A 321 26.40 -11.50 -30.01
C GLU A 321 26.00 -10.09 -29.50
N ASN A 322 24.76 -9.64 -29.77
CA ASN A 322 24.30 -8.30 -29.48
C ASN A 322 23.31 -8.30 -28.31
N LEU A 323 23.84 -8.00 -27.11
CA LEU A 323 23.07 -7.93 -25.85
C LEU A 323 21.82 -7.03 -25.96
N ARG A 324 21.92 -5.89 -26.65
CA ARG A 324 20.79 -4.95 -26.86
C ARG A 324 19.71 -5.56 -27.76
N ALA A 325 20.10 -6.34 -28.77
CA ALA A 325 19.16 -7.06 -29.62
C ALA A 325 18.50 -8.23 -28.88
N MET A 326 19.26 -8.99 -28.09
CA MET A 326 18.71 -10.07 -27.23
C MET A 326 17.74 -9.54 -26.17
N ALA A 327 18.00 -8.36 -25.60
CA ALA A 327 17.10 -7.71 -24.65
C ALA A 327 15.82 -7.17 -25.34
N LYS A 328 15.91 -6.66 -26.59
CA LYS A 328 14.73 -6.38 -27.44
C LYS A 328 13.89 -7.65 -27.69
N LEU A 329 14.54 -8.74 -28.09
CA LEU A 329 13.88 -10.03 -28.38
C LEU A 329 13.19 -10.61 -27.14
N LEU A 330 13.76 -10.45 -25.94
CA LEU A 330 13.17 -10.93 -24.70
C LEU A 330 11.92 -10.13 -24.28
N LYS A 331 11.92 -8.81 -24.50
CA LYS A 331 10.71 -7.98 -24.32
C LYS A 331 9.59 -8.38 -25.29
N GLU A 332 9.94 -8.75 -26.52
CA GLU A 332 8.97 -9.24 -27.50
C GLU A 332 8.47 -10.66 -27.18
N ALA A 333 9.33 -11.54 -26.65
CA ALA A 333 8.95 -12.86 -26.17
C ALA A 333 7.93 -12.80 -25.01
N GLN A 334 8.11 -11.88 -24.06
CA GLN A 334 7.16 -11.58 -22.98
C GLN A 334 5.80 -11.13 -23.54
N ARG A 335 5.80 -10.28 -24.58
CA ARG A 335 4.58 -9.88 -25.29
C ARG A 335 3.92 -11.07 -26.01
N LEU A 336 4.68 -11.88 -26.73
CA LEU A 336 4.20 -13.07 -27.44
C LEU A 336 3.54 -14.08 -26.49
N LYS A 337 4.19 -14.47 -25.38
CA LYS A 337 3.61 -15.38 -24.38
C LYS A 337 2.23 -14.90 -23.92
N THR A 338 2.11 -13.60 -23.68
CA THR A 338 0.86 -12.96 -23.25
C THR A 338 -0.21 -13.00 -24.35
N VAL A 339 0.14 -12.61 -25.59
CA VAL A 339 -0.82 -12.58 -26.72
C VAL A 339 -1.23 -13.99 -27.15
N LEU A 340 -0.31 -14.96 -27.18
CA LEU A 340 -0.56 -16.36 -27.54
C LEU A 340 -1.35 -17.13 -26.46
N SER A 341 -1.38 -16.64 -25.22
CA SER A 341 -2.29 -17.19 -24.19
C SER A 341 -3.77 -16.95 -24.55
N ALA A 342 -4.08 -15.86 -25.26
CA ALA A 342 -5.43 -15.58 -25.78
C ALA A 342 -5.62 -16.07 -27.22
N ASN A 343 -4.68 -15.77 -28.12
CA ASN A 343 -4.79 -15.98 -29.57
C ASN A 343 -4.05 -17.25 -30.02
N ALA A 344 -4.49 -17.87 -31.13
CA ALA A 344 -3.83 -19.06 -31.68
C ALA A 344 -2.49 -18.75 -32.38
N GLU A 345 -2.29 -17.50 -32.82
CA GLU A 345 -1.09 -17.02 -33.51
C GLU A 345 -0.91 -15.51 -33.31
N HIS A 346 0.32 -15.03 -33.53
CA HIS A 346 0.63 -13.60 -33.59
C HIS A 346 1.80 -13.32 -34.54
N THR A 347 1.96 -12.06 -34.92
CA THR A 347 3.17 -11.60 -35.62
C THR A 347 4.07 -10.83 -34.64
N ALA A 348 5.26 -11.38 -34.41
CA ALA A 348 6.35 -10.68 -33.75
C ALA A 348 6.90 -9.59 -34.68
N GLN A 349 7.15 -8.40 -34.16
CA GLN A 349 7.75 -7.29 -34.92
C GLN A 349 8.64 -6.43 -34.03
N ILE A 350 9.88 -6.20 -34.47
CA ILE A 350 10.86 -5.35 -33.77
C ILE A 350 11.59 -4.50 -34.80
N GLU A 351 11.42 -3.18 -34.69
CA GLU A 351 12.10 -2.20 -35.54
C GLU A 351 13.59 -2.08 -35.19
N GLY A 352 14.45 -2.00 -36.21
CA GLY A 352 15.91 -1.87 -36.11
C GLY A 352 16.53 -2.81 -35.07
N LEU A 353 16.29 -4.11 -35.16
CA LEU A 353 16.69 -5.10 -34.15
C LEU A 353 18.22 -5.14 -33.99
N MET A 354 18.93 -5.29 -35.11
CA MET A 354 20.39 -5.24 -35.21
C MET A 354 20.77 -4.74 -36.61
N ASP A 355 21.86 -3.96 -36.72
CA ASP A 355 22.36 -3.38 -37.99
C ASP A 355 21.27 -2.64 -38.80
N ASP A 356 20.36 -1.96 -38.10
CA ASP A 356 19.16 -1.29 -38.62
C ASP A 356 18.20 -2.17 -39.45
N ILE A 357 18.29 -3.50 -39.27
CA ILE A 357 17.39 -4.47 -39.87
C ILE A 357 16.14 -4.67 -39.01
N ASP A 358 14.97 -4.44 -39.60
CA ASP A 358 13.69 -4.81 -39.01
C ASP A 358 13.48 -6.33 -38.97
N PHE A 359 13.07 -6.81 -37.80
CA PHE A 359 12.64 -8.19 -37.59
C PHE A 359 11.11 -8.28 -37.65
N LYS A 360 10.62 -9.24 -38.42
CA LYS A 360 9.22 -9.64 -38.45
C LYS A 360 9.13 -11.15 -38.64
N ALA A 361 8.29 -11.81 -37.85
CA ALA A 361 8.07 -13.25 -37.90
C ALA A 361 6.66 -13.60 -37.39
N LYS A 362 6.00 -14.58 -38.00
CA LYS A 362 4.77 -15.18 -37.46
C LYS A 362 5.17 -16.29 -36.48
N VAL A 363 4.45 -16.39 -35.36
CA VAL A 363 4.62 -17.44 -34.35
C VAL A 363 3.24 -17.93 -33.91
N THR A 364 3.04 -19.26 -33.84
CA THR A 364 1.80 -19.88 -33.38
C THR A 364 1.88 -20.32 -31.91
N ARG A 365 0.72 -20.52 -31.30
CA ARG A 365 0.60 -21.18 -29.98
C ARG A 365 1.16 -22.60 -30.02
N SER A 366 0.94 -23.34 -31.11
CA SER A 366 1.45 -24.71 -31.26
C SER A 366 2.98 -24.77 -31.31
N GLU A 367 3.64 -23.81 -31.96
CA GLU A 367 5.11 -23.69 -31.94
C GLU A 367 5.61 -23.30 -30.54
N PHE A 368 4.96 -22.33 -29.89
CA PHE A 368 5.26 -21.96 -28.51
C PHE A 368 5.13 -23.14 -27.54
N GLU A 369 4.07 -23.94 -27.67
CA GLU A 369 3.85 -25.11 -26.82
C GLU A 369 4.90 -26.21 -27.08
N ALA A 370 5.22 -26.50 -28.35
CA ALA A 370 6.25 -27.47 -28.71
C ALA A 370 7.66 -27.08 -28.22
N LEU A 371 7.96 -25.78 -28.11
CA LEU A 371 9.21 -25.30 -27.51
C LEU A 371 9.30 -25.55 -26.00
N CYS A 372 8.17 -25.75 -25.31
CA CYS A 372 8.07 -25.77 -23.85
C CYS A 372 7.55 -27.11 -23.28
N GLU A 373 7.52 -28.18 -24.08
CA GLU A 373 7.04 -29.52 -23.69
C GLU A 373 7.68 -30.01 -22.38
N ASP A 374 9.00 -29.83 -22.25
CA ASP A 374 9.80 -30.18 -21.07
C ASP A 374 9.39 -29.45 -19.78
N LEU A 375 8.77 -28.26 -19.91
CA LEU A 375 8.24 -27.49 -18.79
C LEU A 375 6.83 -27.95 -18.43
N PHE A 376 6.02 -28.35 -19.40
CA PHE A 376 4.66 -28.81 -19.15
C PHE A 376 4.64 -30.17 -18.45
N ASP A 377 5.56 -31.08 -18.76
CA ASP A 377 5.69 -32.37 -18.06
C ASP A 377 5.98 -32.22 -16.56
N ARG A 378 6.49 -31.06 -16.12
CA ARG A 378 6.79 -30.72 -14.72
C ARG A 378 5.63 -30.08 -13.96
N VAL A 379 4.61 -29.55 -14.65
CA VAL A 379 3.39 -28.94 -14.05
C VAL A 379 2.72 -29.86 -12.99
N PRO A 380 2.63 -31.19 -13.16
CA PRO A 380 2.09 -32.09 -12.14
C PRO A 380 2.99 -32.33 -10.91
N GLY A 381 4.25 -31.92 -10.92
CA GLY A 381 5.24 -32.21 -9.86
C GLY A 381 4.85 -31.61 -8.51
N PRO A 382 4.71 -30.26 -8.40
CA PRO A 382 4.32 -29.58 -7.17
C PRO A 382 3.02 -30.11 -6.56
N VAL A 383 2.03 -30.49 -7.37
CA VAL A 383 0.76 -31.09 -6.92
C VAL A 383 1.01 -32.41 -6.15
N LYS A 384 1.81 -33.31 -6.71
CA LYS A 384 2.14 -34.61 -6.12
C LYS A 384 2.92 -34.44 -4.82
N GLU A 385 3.89 -33.53 -4.80
CA GLU A 385 4.67 -33.19 -3.61
C GLU A 385 3.82 -32.59 -2.50
N ALA A 386 2.88 -31.69 -2.83
CA ALA A 386 1.99 -31.09 -1.85
C ALA A 386 1.07 -32.13 -1.20
N LEU A 387 0.47 -33.02 -2.01
CA LEU A 387 -0.34 -34.15 -1.53
C LEU A 387 0.48 -35.08 -0.63
N ALA A 388 1.69 -35.46 -1.06
CA ALA A 388 2.59 -36.30 -0.28
C ALA A 388 3.07 -35.63 1.03
N ALA A 389 3.24 -34.30 1.04
CA ALA A 389 3.60 -33.54 2.24
C ALA A 389 2.42 -33.37 3.21
N ALA A 390 1.18 -33.35 2.70
CA ALA A 390 -0.04 -33.28 3.49
C ALA A 390 -0.54 -34.64 4.02
N GLU A 391 0.03 -35.75 3.52
CA GLU A 391 -0.47 -37.12 3.71
C GLU A 391 -1.95 -37.28 3.23
N MET A 392 -2.32 -36.58 2.14
CA MET A 392 -3.68 -36.48 1.60
C MET A 392 -3.82 -36.99 0.16
N ASN A 393 -5.02 -37.44 -0.19
CA ASN A 393 -5.41 -37.87 -1.54
C ASN A 393 -6.10 -36.73 -2.31
N MET A 394 -6.08 -36.80 -3.64
CA MET A 394 -6.66 -35.76 -4.51
C MET A 394 -8.19 -35.64 -4.36
N ASP A 395 -8.86 -36.71 -3.92
CA ASP A 395 -10.31 -36.72 -3.64
C ASP A 395 -10.68 -35.92 -2.38
N GLU A 396 -9.75 -35.76 -1.44
CA GLU A 396 -9.94 -34.99 -0.20
C GLU A 396 -9.82 -33.47 -0.41
N ILE A 397 -9.43 -33.04 -1.62
CA ILE A 397 -9.31 -31.64 -2.03
C ILE A 397 -10.60 -31.21 -2.75
N GLU A 398 -11.29 -30.22 -2.18
CA GLU A 398 -12.56 -29.70 -2.70
C GLU A 398 -12.37 -28.97 -4.04
N GLN A 399 -11.37 -28.10 -4.12
CA GLN A 399 -11.12 -27.25 -5.27
C GLN A 399 -9.63 -26.92 -5.43
N VAL A 400 -9.21 -26.68 -6.68
CA VAL A 400 -7.86 -26.22 -7.04
C VAL A 400 -7.97 -24.81 -7.61
N ILE A 401 -7.39 -23.83 -6.91
CA ILE A 401 -7.48 -22.41 -7.24
C ILE A 401 -6.20 -21.97 -7.96
N LEU A 402 -6.35 -21.30 -9.11
CA LEU A 402 -5.22 -20.82 -9.90
C LEU A 402 -4.72 -19.45 -9.42
N VAL A 403 -3.40 -19.34 -9.31
CA VAL A 403 -2.66 -18.16 -8.89
C VAL A 403 -1.48 -17.94 -9.85
N GLY A 404 -0.85 -16.77 -9.82
CA GLY A 404 0.34 -16.49 -10.61
C GLY A 404 0.07 -16.17 -12.08
N GLY A 405 1.05 -15.51 -12.71
CA GLY A 405 0.91 -14.99 -14.07
C GLY A 405 0.85 -16.06 -15.16
N SER A 406 1.49 -17.21 -14.94
CA SER A 406 1.77 -18.21 -15.98
C SER A 406 0.73 -19.33 -16.07
N THR A 407 -0.12 -19.50 -15.05
CA THR A 407 -1.31 -20.36 -15.13
C THR A 407 -2.28 -19.92 -16.23
N ARG A 408 -2.17 -18.67 -16.71
CA ARG A 408 -2.93 -18.13 -17.85
C ARG A 408 -2.59 -18.78 -19.20
N VAL A 409 -1.46 -19.49 -19.32
CA VAL A 409 -1.12 -20.26 -20.53
C VAL A 409 -2.07 -21.47 -20.65
N PRO A 410 -2.83 -21.65 -21.74
CA PRO A 410 -3.82 -22.72 -21.86
C PRO A 410 -3.27 -24.12 -21.59
N LYS A 411 -2.09 -24.44 -22.15
CA LYS A 411 -1.43 -25.74 -21.99
C LYS A 411 -1.08 -26.08 -20.53
N VAL A 412 -0.83 -25.08 -19.68
CA VAL A 412 -0.62 -25.28 -18.23
C VAL A 412 -1.93 -25.71 -17.57
N GLN A 413 -3.05 -25.05 -17.90
CA GLN A 413 -4.37 -25.46 -17.42
C GLN A 413 -4.75 -26.86 -17.93
N ASP A 414 -4.51 -27.18 -19.20
CA ASP A 414 -4.82 -28.50 -19.78
C ASP A 414 -4.07 -29.65 -19.09
N VAL A 415 -2.79 -29.46 -18.77
CA VAL A 415 -1.97 -30.46 -18.09
C VAL A 415 -2.32 -30.53 -16.60
N LEU A 416 -2.53 -29.39 -15.94
CA LEU A 416 -2.92 -29.34 -14.54
C LEU A 416 -4.30 -29.99 -14.31
N LEU A 417 -5.31 -29.68 -15.15
CA LEU A 417 -6.65 -30.26 -15.09
C LEU A 417 -6.61 -31.79 -15.16
N LYS A 418 -5.83 -32.33 -16.10
CA LYS A 418 -5.59 -33.78 -16.25
C LYS A 418 -4.86 -34.38 -15.04
N ALA A 419 -3.95 -33.64 -14.41
CA ALA A 419 -3.20 -34.09 -13.24
C ALA A 419 -4.03 -34.09 -11.94
N VAL A 420 -5.01 -33.18 -11.81
CA VAL A 420 -5.85 -33.04 -10.60
C VAL A 420 -7.18 -33.80 -10.70
N GLY A 421 -7.58 -34.24 -11.89
CA GLY A 421 -8.77 -35.09 -12.09
C GLY A 421 -10.11 -34.43 -11.75
N LYS A 422 -10.16 -33.10 -11.66
CA LYS A 422 -11.38 -32.31 -11.40
C LYS A 422 -12.02 -31.85 -12.72
N GLU A 423 -13.30 -31.48 -12.68
CA GLU A 423 -14.03 -30.98 -13.87
C GLU A 423 -13.55 -29.59 -14.30
N GLU A 424 -13.17 -28.73 -13.35
CA GLU A 424 -12.64 -27.38 -13.62
C GLU A 424 -11.53 -26.95 -12.65
N LEU A 425 -10.86 -25.84 -12.98
CA LEU A 425 -9.85 -25.17 -12.17
C LEU A 425 -10.39 -23.79 -11.74
N SER A 426 -10.54 -23.58 -10.44
CA SER A 426 -11.21 -22.42 -9.87
C SER A 426 -10.42 -21.12 -10.08
N LYS A 427 -11.13 -20.07 -10.52
CA LYS A 427 -10.59 -18.73 -10.82
C LYS A 427 -11.25 -17.66 -9.94
N ASN A 428 -11.67 -18.04 -8.74
CA ASN A 428 -12.53 -17.28 -7.82
C ASN A 428 -11.76 -16.26 -6.94
N ILE A 429 -10.60 -15.79 -7.41
CA ILE A 429 -9.70 -14.84 -6.73
C ILE A 429 -8.87 -14.06 -7.77
N ASN A 430 -8.46 -12.82 -7.45
CA ASN A 430 -7.55 -12.05 -8.32
C ASN A 430 -6.11 -12.55 -8.17
N ALA A 431 -5.68 -13.39 -9.12
CA ALA A 431 -4.37 -14.05 -9.15
C ALA A 431 -3.14 -13.11 -9.16
N ASP A 432 -3.28 -11.83 -9.55
CA ASP A 432 -2.16 -10.86 -9.55
C ASP A 432 -2.06 -10.05 -8.25
N GLU A 433 -3.12 -9.98 -7.44
CA GLU A 433 -3.24 -9.07 -6.28
C GLU A 433 -3.44 -9.79 -4.94
N ALA A 434 -3.87 -11.06 -4.94
CA ALA A 434 -4.27 -11.78 -3.74
C ALA A 434 -3.17 -11.86 -2.66
N ALA A 435 -1.91 -12.03 -3.06
CA ALA A 435 -0.77 -12.08 -2.15
C ALA A 435 -0.59 -10.74 -1.43
N ALA A 436 -0.61 -9.61 -2.15
CA ALA A 436 -0.51 -8.27 -1.55
C ALA A 436 -1.72 -7.95 -0.65
N MET A 437 -2.94 -8.30 -1.08
CA MET A 437 -4.16 -8.06 -0.30
C MET A 437 -4.21 -8.89 1.00
N GLY A 438 -3.74 -10.14 0.97
CA GLY A 438 -3.57 -10.95 2.18
C GLY A 438 -2.45 -10.45 3.08
N ALA A 439 -1.34 -9.98 2.51
CA ALA A 439 -0.21 -9.44 3.27
C ALA A 439 -0.56 -8.12 3.98
N VAL A 440 -1.29 -7.20 3.35
CA VAL A 440 -1.77 -5.97 4.04
C VAL A 440 -2.85 -6.27 5.06
N TYR A 441 -3.68 -7.30 4.81
CA TYR A 441 -4.63 -7.78 5.81
C TYR A 441 -3.90 -8.25 7.08
N GLN A 442 -2.83 -9.02 6.93
CA GLN A 442 -1.97 -9.44 8.04
C GLN A 442 -1.23 -8.27 8.68
N ALA A 443 -0.73 -7.30 7.89
CA ALA A 443 -0.07 -6.10 8.40
C ALA A 443 -1.02 -5.26 9.28
N ALA A 444 -2.30 -5.17 8.92
CA ALA A 444 -3.35 -4.55 9.73
C ALA A 444 -3.76 -5.36 10.97
N ALA A 445 -3.48 -6.67 11.01
CA ALA A 445 -3.69 -7.51 12.18
C ALA A 445 -2.55 -7.38 13.21
N LEU A 446 -1.32 -7.17 12.75
CA LEU A 446 -0.13 -6.98 13.58
C LEU A 446 0.03 -5.52 14.06
N SER A 447 -0.47 -4.56 13.29
CA SER A 447 -0.38 -3.14 13.65
C SER A 447 -1.36 -2.73 14.74
N LYS A 448 -0.85 -2.06 15.77
CA LYS A 448 -1.64 -1.48 16.88
C LYS A 448 -2.60 -0.37 16.43
N ALA A 449 -2.41 0.17 15.23
CA ALA A 449 -3.23 1.23 14.65
C ALA A 449 -4.62 0.76 14.20
N PHE A 450 -4.79 -0.53 13.89
CA PHE A 450 -6.00 -1.07 13.27
C PHE A 450 -6.62 -2.17 14.12
N LYS A 451 -7.92 -2.39 13.91
CA LYS A 451 -8.68 -3.47 14.58
C LYS A 451 -9.49 -4.27 13.57
N VAL A 452 -8.80 -5.21 12.92
CA VAL A 452 -9.43 -6.16 12.00
C VAL A 452 -10.12 -7.32 12.75
N LYS A 453 -11.01 -8.05 12.09
CA LYS A 453 -11.68 -9.23 12.67
C LYS A 453 -10.69 -10.40 12.75
N PRO A 454 -10.39 -11.01 13.92
CA PRO A 454 -9.38 -12.08 14.00
C PRO A 454 -9.55 -13.17 12.94
N PHE A 455 -8.42 -13.66 12.42
CA PHE A 455 -8.34 -14.81 11.53
C PHE A 455 -7.04 -15.53 11.89
N LEU A 456 -7.11 -16.83 12.17
CA LEU A 456 -5.95 -17.55 12.70
C LEU A 456 -5.14 -18.15 11.56
N VAL A 457 -3.90 -17.70 11.41
CA VAL A 457 -2.94 -18.23 10.43
C VAL A 457 -2.07 -19.29 11.10
N ARG A 458 -1.96 -20.47 10.47
CA ARG A 458 -1.00 -21.51 10.84
C ARG A 458 -0.25 -21.98 9.60
N ASP A 459 0.85 -21.29 9.34
CA ASP A 459 1.81 -21.62 8.29
C ASP A 459 2.69 -22.82 8.71
N ALA A 460 3.39 -23.46 7.77
CA ALA A 460 4.02 -24.78 7.96
C ALA A 460 5.52 -24.77 7.64
N ALA A 461 6.33 -25.38 8.51
CA ALA A 461 7.78 -25.46 8.32
C ALA A 461 8.14 -26.41 7.16
N VAL A 462 8.46 -25.86 5.98
CA VAL A 462 8.80 -26.63 4.76
C VAL A 462 10.04 -27.50 4.95
N PHE A 463 11.06 -26.98 5.63
CA PHE A 463 12.30 -27.70 5.93
C PHE A 463 12.36 -28.03 7.42
N PRO A 464 12.58 -29.30 7.82
CA PRO A 464 12.78 -29.65 9.21
C PRO A 464 14.11 -29.05 9.72
N ILE A 465 14.19 -28.81 11.02
CA ILE A 465 15.39 -28.30 11.71
C ILE A 465 15.68 -29.17 12.92
N GLN A 466 16.96 -29.47 13.15
CA GLN A 466 17.45 -30.29 14.25
C GLN A 466 18.65 -29.65 14.95
N VAL A 467 18.91 -30.09 16.19
CA VAL A 467 20.11 -29.76 16.94
C VAL A 467 20.98 -31.01 17.09
N GLU A 468 22.26 -30.86 16.81
CA GLU A 468 23.27 -31.91 16.80
C GLU A 468 24.39 -31.60 17.81
N PHE A 469 24.71 -32.56 18.68
CA PHE A 469 25.67 -32.38 19.78
C PHE A 469 26.43 -33.66 20.11
N SER A 470 27.74 -33.52 20.29
CA SER A 470 28.66 -34.58 20.71
C SER A 470 28.70 -34.70 22.22
N ARG A 471 28.40 -35.89 22.76
CA ARG A 471 28.46 -36.20 24.19
C ARG A 471 29.53 -37.27 24.43
N GLU A 472 30.44 -37.04 25.37
CA GLU A 472 31.26 -38.10 25.93
C GLU A 472 30.42 -39.11 26.74
N THR A 473 30.76 -40.38 26.64
CA THR A 473 30.29 -41.44 27.52
C THR A 473 31.49 -42.31 27.88
N GLU A 474 31.62 -42.65 29.15
CA GLU A 474 32.60 -43.62 29.62
C GLU A 474 31.95 -45.01 29.61
N GLU A 475 32.60 -45.95 28.93
CA GLU A 475 32.23 -47.36 28.89
C GLU A 475 32.96 -48.14 30.01
N GLU A 476 32.56 -49.37 30.29
CA GLU A 476 32.92 -50.06 31.55
C GLU A 476 34.43 -50.33 31.71
N ASP A 477 35.19 -50.38 30.61
CA ASP A 477 36.66 -50.46 30.59
C ASP A 477 37.38 -49.10 30.74
N GLY A 478 36.66 -48.01 31.04
CA GLY A 478 37.22 -46.65 31.17
C GLY A 478 37.54 -45.96 29.84
N VAL A 479 37.16 -46.56 28.71
CA VAL A 479 37.28 -45.94 27.38
C VAL A 479 36.23 -44.85 27.22
N LYS A 480 36.67 -43.63 26.87
CA LYS A 480 35.78 -42.51 26.52
C LYS A 480 35.37 -42.61 25.06
N THR A 481 34.07 -42.80 24.79
CA THR A 481 33.50 -42.77 23.44
C THR A 481 32.65 -41.52 23.21
N VAL A 482 32.81 -40.89 22.04
CA VAL A 482 32.07 -39.67 21.68
C VAL A 482 30.83 -40.06 20.89
N LYS A 483 29.66 -39.92 21.52
CA LYS A 483 28.36 -40.18 20.89
C LYS A 483 27.78 -38.90 20.32
N HIS A 484 27.61 -38.85 19.00
CA HIS A 484 26.84 -37.82 18.31
C HIS A 484 25.34 -38.06 18.54
N ASN A 485 24.60 -37.02 18.92
CA ASN A 485 23.17 -37.06 19.17
C ASN A 485 22.47 -36.02 18.30
N LYS A 486 21.38 -36.41 17.63
CA LYS A 486 20.52 -35.53 16.85
C LYS A 486 19.15 -35.44 17.49
N ARG A 487 18.58 -34.23 17.57
CA ARG A 487 17.23 -33.97 18.11
C ARG A 487 16.49 -33.01 17.20
N ILE A 488 15.39 -33.46 16.59
CA ILE A 488 14.54 -32.61 15.75
C ILE A 488 13.87 -31.54 16.63
N LEU A 489 14.10 -30.26 16.29
CA LEU A 489 13.34 -29.13 16.81
C LEU A 489 12.01 -29.06 16.06
N PHE A 490 12.05 -28.74 14.77
CA PHE A 490 10.87 -28.52 13.94
C PHE A 490 10.80 -29.63 12.88
N GLN A 491 9.67 -30.34 12.81
CA GLN A 491 9.44 -31.37 11.79
C GLN A 491 8.96 -30.74 10.49
N ARG A 492 9.08 -31.45 9.37
CA ARG A 492 8.47 -31.07 8.10
C ARG A 492 6.96 -30.90 8.29
N MET A 493 6.40 -29.85 7.69
CA MET A 493 5.00 -29.40 7.86
C MET A 493 4.56 -29.08 9.31
N ALA A 494 5.48 -28.96 10.27
CA ALA A 494 5.10 -28.53 11.62
C ALA A 494 4.56 -27.09 11.62
N PRO A 495 3.38 -26.81 12.20
CA PRO A 495 2.75 -25.50 12.10
C PRO A 495 3.41 -24.47 13.01
N TYR A 496 3.76 -23.28 12.51
CA TYR A 496 4.38 -22.20 13.27
C TYR A 496 3.41 -21.01 13.50
N PRO A 497 3.74 -19.98 14.31
CA PRO A 497 4.87 -19.88 15.24
C PRO A 497 4.86 -20.98 16.33
N GLN A 498 6.05 -21.41 16.76
CA GLN A 498 6.25 -22.41 17.83
C GLN A 498 7.52 -22.14 18.64
N ARG A 499 7.43 -22.28 19.97
CA ARG A 499 8.59 -22.34 20.88
C ARG A 499 8.89 -23.76 21.33
N LYS A 500 10.18 -24.12 21.39
CA LYS A 500 10.68 -25.39 21.94
C LYS A 500 11.90 -25.18 22.82
N VAL A 501 12.17 -26.13 23.70
CA VAL A 501 13.29 -26.06 24.66
C VAL A 501 14.03 -27.38 24.64
N ILE A 502 15.35 -27.36 24.44
CA ILE A 502 16.22 -28.53 24.58
C ILE A 502 16.96 -28.42 25.91
N THR A 503 16.92 -29.48 26.72
CA THR A 503 17.75 -29.61 27.92
C THR A 503 18.96 -30.51 27.66
N PHE A 504 20.13 -30.03 28.06
CA PHE A 504 21.43 -30.69 27.99
C PHE A 504 21.89 -31.06 29.41
N ASN A 505 21.54 -32.27 29.85
CA ASN A 505 21.62 -32.68 31.27
C ASN A 505 23.02 -33.17 31.74
N ARG A 506 24.05 -33.17 30.88
CA ARG A 506 25.36 -33.79 31.16
C ARG A 506 26.57 -32.95 30.72
N TYR A 507 26.40 -31.64 30.59
CA TYR A 507 27.51 -30.71 30.35
C TYR A 507 27.71 -29.87 31.60
N THR A 508 28.87 -30.03 32.22
CA THR A 508 29.33 -29.25 33.39
C THR A 508 30.18 -28.05 32.99
N ASP A 509 30.76 -28.10 31.79
CA ASP A 509 31.75 -27.15 31.29
C ASP A 509 31.39 -26.73 29.85
N ASP A 510 32.16 -25.80 29.31
CA ASP A 510 31.89 -25.08 28.07
C ASP A 510 31.88 -26.03 26.86
N PHE A 511 30.89 -25.89 25.96
CA PHE A 511 30.69 -26.83 24.84
C PHE A 511 30.02 -26.19 23.62
N VAL A 512 30.04 -26.92 22.51
CA VAL A 512 29.48 -26.49 21.22
C VAL A 512 28.34 -27.42 20.82
N PHE A 513 27.26 -26.86 20.25
CA PHE A 513 26.25 -27.61 19.51
C PHE A 513 25.94 -26.94 18.18
N TYR A 514 25.43 -27.73 17.23
CA TYR A 514 25.13 -27.27 15.88
C TYR A 514 23.63 -27.26 15.64
N ILE A 515 23.14 -26.23 14.98
CA ILE A 515 21.79 -26.16 14.43
C ILE A 515 21.92 -26.51 12.94
N ASN A 516 21.28 -27.61 12.54
CA ASN A 516 21.32 -28.14 11.18
C ASN A 516 19.89 -28.29 10.64
N TYR A 517 19.71 -28.33 9.32
CA TYR A 517 18.47 -28.86 8.77
C TYR A 517 18.32 -30.36 9.08
N GLY A 518 17.07 -30.82 9.13
CA GLY A 518 16.69 -32.20 9.43
C GLY A 518 16.88 -33.14 8.22
N ASP A 519 15.95 -34.08 8.05
CA ASP A 519 15.90 -34.87 6.83
C ASP A 519 15.42 -34.03 5.64
N LEU A 520 16.19 -34.05 4.55
CA LEU A 520 15.91 -33.38 3.28
C LEU A 520 15.75 -34.39 2.12
N SER A 521 15.58 -35.68 2.40
CA SER A 521 15.39 -36.77 1.43
C SER A 521 14.24 -36.58 0.44
N PHE A 522 13.30 -35.67 0.74
CA PHE A 522 12.20 -35.29 -0.13
C PHE A 522 12.57 -34.29 -1.24
N LEU A 523 13.77 -33.70 -1.19
CA LEU A 523 14.30 -32.84 -2.25
C LEU A 523 15.08 -33.67 -3.28
N SER A 524 15.01 -33.29 -4.55
CA SER A 524 15.84 -33.92 -5.57
C SER A 524 17.33 -33.60 -5.36
N GLU A 525 18.23 -34.38 -5.97
CA GLU A 525 19.66 -34.04 -5.98
C GLU A 525 19.95 -32.65 -6.58
N GLN A 526 19.10 -32.17 -7.49
CA GLN A 526 19.22 -30.85 -8.10
C GLN A 526 18.86 -29.77 -7.07
N ASP A 527 17.75 -29.97 -6.35
CA ASP A 527 17.27 -29.05 -5.32
C ASP A 527 18.19 -29.01 -4.10
N LEU A 528 18.78 -30.14 -3.70
CA LEU A 528 19.78 -30.18 -2.62
C LEU A 528 21.03 -29.34 -2.96
N LYS A 529 21.48 -29.34 -4.22
CA LYS A 529 22.60 -28.49 -4.68
C LYS A 529 22.20 -27.00 -4.72
N VAL A 530 20.94 -26.71 -5.07
CA VAL A 530 20.35 -25.34 -5.05
C VAL A 530 20.10 -24.82 -3.62
N PHE A 531 19.81 -25.72 -2.68
CA PHE A 531 19.52 -25.41 -1.29
C PHE A 531 20.74 -24.83 -0.56
N GLY A 532 21.93 -25.40 -0.79
CA GLY A 532 23.20 -24.93 -0.24
C GLY A 532 23.56 -25.56 1.10
N SER A 533 24.09 -24.76 2.04
CA SER A 533 24.53 -25.25 3.35
C SER A 533 23.41 -25.93 4.14
N GLN A 534 23.71 -27.09 4.72
CA GLN A 534 22.82 -27.79 5.66
C GLN A 534 23.03 -27.35 7.12
N ASN A 535 24.10 -26.60 7.40
CA ASN A 535 24.39 -26.04 8.73
C ASN A 535 23.89 -24.59 8.79
N LEU A 536 23.05 -24.30 9.79
CA LEU A 536 22.46 -22.98 10.03
C LEU A 536 23.33 -22.14 10.96
N THR A 537 23.77 -22.74 12.07
CA THR A 537 24.42 -22.00 13.16
C THR A 537 25.26 -22.94 14.01
N THR A 538 26.51 -22.59 14.27
CA THR A 538 27.31 -23.15 15.36
C THR A 538 27.06 -22.31 16.61
N VAL A 539 26.66 -22.97 17.71
CA VAL A 539 26.42 -22.31 18.99
C VAL A 539 27.50 -22.74 19.97
N LYS A 540 28.35 -21.78 20.35
CA LYS A 540 29.38 -21.96 21.38
C LYS A 540 28.83 -21.42 22.70
N LEU A 541 28.91 -22.22 23.76
CA LEU A 541 28.48 -21.83 25.11
C LEU A 541 29.69 -21.70 26.02
N SER A 542 29.88 -20.51 26.58
CA SER A 542 31.03 -20.19 27.45
C SER A 542 30.61 -19.78 28.86
N GLY A 543 31.49 -19.99 29.83
CA GLY A 543 31.24 -19.71 31.24
C GLY A 543 30.31 -20.71 31.94
N VAL A 544 29.93 -21.81 31.28
CA VAL A 544 29.08 -22.90 31.81
C VAL A 544 29.68 -23.44 33.11
N GLY A 545 30.98 -23.75 33.09
CA GLY A 545 31.69 -24.26 34.27
C GLY A 545 31.76 -23.25 35.41
N SER A 546 31.69 -21.95 35.12
CA SER A 546 31.64 -20.90 36.15
C SER A 546 30.25 -20.82 36.79
N SER A 547 29.18 -20.93 35.99
CA SER A 547 27.80 -20.95 36.47
C SER A 547 27.56 -22.12 37.41
N PHE A 548 27.99 -23.34 37.04
CA PHE A 548 27.83 -24.48 37.93
C PHE A 548 28.60 -24.33 39.25
N LYS A 549 29.82 -23.76 39.23
CA LYS A 549 30.63 -23.54 40.43
C LYS A 549 30.09 -22.47 41.40
N LYS A 550 29.32 -21.47 40.94
CA LYS A 550 28.75 -20.41 41.82
C LYS A 550 27.74 -20.89 42.86
N HIS A 551 27.05 -21.98 42.57
CA HIS A 551 26.17 -22.66 43.53
C HIS A 551 26.45 -24.16 43.43
N SER A 552 27.42 -24.64 44.20
CA SER A 552 27.79 -26.05 44.32
C SER A 552 26.70 -26.91 44.95
N ASP A 553 25.90 -26.30 45.82
CA ASP A 553 25.04 -27.00 46.78
C ASP A 553 23.62 -27.26 46.22
N ALA A 554 23.37 -26.85 44.97
CA ALA A 554 22.08 -26.93 44.30
C ALA A 554 22.06 -28.02 43.20
N GLU A 555 20.97 -28.78 43.13
CA GLU A 555 20.75 -29.88 42.19
C GLU A 555 20.74 -29.36 40.73
N SER A 556 21.75 -29.72 39.94
CA SER A 556 21.81 -29.34 38.53
C SER A 556 20.68 -29.96 37.71
N LYS A 557 19.92 -29.11 37.01
CA LYS A 557 18.90 -29.52 36.03
C LYS A 557 19.40 -29.41 34.58
N GLY A 558 20.71 -29.20 34.42
CA GLY A 558 21.35 -29.01 33.12
C GLY A 558 21.05 -27.66 32.48
N ILE A 559 21.48 -27.54 31.24
CA ILE A 559 21.44 -26.31 30.46
C ILE A 559 20.24 -26.34 29.52
N LYS A 560 19.49 -25.24 29.39
CA LYS A 560 18.33 -25.15 28.51
C LYS A 560 18.50 -24.08 27.45
N ALA A 561 18.51 -24.52 26.19
CA ALA A 561 18.41 -23.64 25.04
C ALA A 561 16.94 -23.46 24.66
N HIS A 562 16.49 -22.20 24.60
CA HIS A 562 15.15 -21.80 24.22
C HIS A 562 15.12 -21.40 22.74
N PHE A 563 14.43 -22.19 21.90
CA PHE A 563 14.28 -21.95 20.47
C PHE A 563 12.89 -21.44 20.15
N ASN A 564 12.80 -20.49 19.22
CA ASN A 564 11.56 -19.88 18.77
C ASN A 564 11.56 -19.87 17.23
N MET A 565 10.57 -20.51 16.63
CA MET A 565 10.19 -20.28 15.24
C MET A 565 9.14 -19.17 15.26
N ASP A 566 9.51 -17.99 14.76
CA ASP A 566 8.69 -16.79 14.82
C ASP A 566 7.52 -16.83 13.81
N GLU A 567 6.79 -15.72 13.66
CA GLU A 567 5.71 -15.61 12.68
C GLU A 567 6.22 -15.47 11.23
N SER A 568 7.49 -15.09 11.03
CA SER A 568 8.17 -15.01 9.73
C SER A 568 8.69 -16.35 9.20
N GLY A 569 8.65 -17.40 10.03
CA GLY A 569 9.29 -18.69 9.74
C GLY A 569 10.81 -18.64 9.90
N VAL A 570 11.32 -17.72 10.71
CA VAL A 570 12.74 -17.55 11.04
C VAL A 570 13.03 -18.17 12.41
N LEU A 571 14.13 -18.92 12.49
CA LEU A 571 14.62 -19.51 13.71
C LEU A 571 15.43 -18.50 14.53
N ILE A 572 15.01 -18.33 15.79
CA ILE A 572 15.68 -17.53 16.80
C ILE A 572 16.04 -18.43 18.00
N LEU A 573 17.23 -18.24 18.56
CA LEU A 573 17.61 -18.76 19.87
C LEU A 573 17.32 -17.67 20.92
N ASP A 574 16.17 -17.74 21.58
CA ASP A 574 15.68 -16.70 22.52
C ASP A 574 16.67 -16.47 23.70
N ARG A 575 17.31 -17.54 24.20
CA ARG A 575 18.35 -17.54 25.27
C ARG A 575 18.85 -18.95 25.59
N VAL A 576 19.95 -19.05 26.35
CA VAL A 576 20.46 -20.30 26.93
C VAL A 576 20.74 -20.12 28.43
N ASN A 577 20.19 -21.01 29.25
CA ASN A 577 20.17 -20.86 30.71
C ASN A 577 20.70 -22.10 31.44
N ALA A 578 21.50 -21.92 32.49
CA ALA A 578 21.79 -22.98 33.45
C ALA A 578 20.67 -23.05 34.50
N GLU A 579 19.95 -24.16 34.58
CA GLU A 579 18.95 -24.37 35.64
C GLU A 579 19.51 -25.19 36.80
N LYS A 580 19.23 -24.75 38.03
CA LYS A 580 19.45 -25.51 39.25
C LYS A 580 18.19 -25.51 40.12
N ALA A 581 18.06 -26.51 40.98
CA ALA A 581 17.04 -26.54 42.02
C ALA A 581 17.69 -26.57 43.40
N GLU A 582 17.17 -25.74 44.28
CA GLU A 582 17.64 -25.61 45.65
C GLU A 582 16.45 -25.91 46.58
N GLU A 583 16.71 -26.61 47.68
CA GLU A 583 15.68 -27.01 48.62
C GLU A 583 15.61 -26.00 49.77
N THR A 584 14.82 -24.94 49.58
CA THR A 584 14.52 -24.00 50.66
C THR A 584 13.74 -24.72 51.76
N GLU A 585 14.28 -24.76 52.98
CA GLU A 585 13.57 -25.29 54.14
C GLU A 585 12.24 -24.55 54.34
N ALA A 586 11.14 -25.29 54.28
CA ALA A 586 9.81 -24.76 54.55
C ALA A 586 9.52 -24.85 56.06
N ASP A 587 9.30 -23.70 56.68
CA ASP A 587 9.06 -23.61 58.12
C ASP A 587 7.87 -24.49 58.58
N LYS A 588 7.96 -25.05 59.79
CA LYS A 588 7.33 -26.33 60.15
C LYS A 588 5.80 -26.25 60.30
N LYS A 589 5.05 -26.41 59.20
CA LYS A 589 3.72 -27.07 59.16
C LYS A 589 3.21 -27.45 57.75
N SER A 590 3.27 -28.76 57.46
CA SER A 590 2.31 -29.49 56.61
C SER A 590 1.94 -28.90 55.23
N LYS A 591 2.93 -28.55 54.41
CA LYS A 591 2.82 -28.48 52.93
C LYS A 591 4.05 -29.16 52.29
N PRO A 592 3.94 -29.74 51.09
CA PRO A 592 5.09 -30.31 50.40
C PRO A 592 6.14 -29.24 50.09
N LEU A 593 7.42 -29.60 50.16
CA LEU A 593 8.53 -28.67 49.91
C LEU A 593 8.42 -28.08 48.50
N LYS A 594 8.41 -26.74 48.41
CA LYS A 594 8.64 -26.05 47.15
C LYS A 594 10.15 -25.97 46.92
N LYS A 595 10.71 -26.79 46.03
CA LYS A 595 12.06 -26.53 45.52
C LYS A 595 12.07 -25.15 44.85
N SER A 596 12.99 -24.27 45.24
CA SER A 596 13.24 -23.02 44.52
C SER A 596 13.92 -23.35 43.18
N LYS A 597 13.86 -22.41 42.23
CA LYS A 597 14.44 -22.58 40.90
C LYS A 597 15.41 -21.44 40.63
N ILE A 598 16.69 -21.75 40.62
CA ILE A 598 17.74 -20.84 40.18
C ILE A 598 17.90 -21.00 38.66
N SER A 599 18.07 -19.89 37.96
CA SER A 599 18.27 -19.81 36.51
C SER A 599 19.27 -18.71 36.24
N GLU A 600 20.49 -19.08 35.88
CA GLU A 600 21.49 -18.12 35.37
C GLU A 600 21.47 -18.15 33.84
N ASP A 601 21.57 -16.98 33.20
CA ASP A 601 21.79 -16.89 31.76
C ASP A 601 23.28 -17.18 31.45
N ILE A 602 23.54 -17.94 30.39
CA ILE A 602 24.89 -18.36 29.96
C ILE A 602 25.37 -17.46 28.82
N THR A 603 26.68 -17.21 28.74
CA THR A 603 27.27 -16.49 27.60
C THR A 603 27.18 -17.36 26.34
N VAL A 604 26.51 -16.84 25.31
CA VAL A 604 26.31 -17.51 24.02
C VAL A 604 27.05 -16.74 22.93
N GLU A 605 27.92 -17.43 22.20
CA GLU A 605 28.51 -16.96 20.95
C GLU A 605 27.85 -17.72 19.79
N LEU A 606 27.41 -16.98 18.77
CA LEU A 606 26.64 -17.50 17.63
C LEU A 606 27.39 -17.26 16.32
N GLU A 607 27.84 -18.34 15.69
CA GLU A 607 28.39 -18.31 14.34
C GLU A 607 27.31 -18.75 13.36
N VAL A 608 26.72 -17.81 12.62
CA VAL A 608 25.69 -18.09 11.61
C VAL A 608 26.39 -18.52 10.31
N ASN A 609 26.08 -19.73 9.83
CA ASN A 609 26.85 -20.43 8.79
C ASN A 609 26.13 -20.55 7.44
N ASP A 610 24.86 -20.12 7.34
CA ASP A 610 24.09 -20.21 6.09
C ASP A 610 24.25 -18.94 5.23
N VAL A 611 24.14 -17.77 5.85
CA VAL A 611 24.67 -16.47 5.42
C VAL A 611 25.24 -15.79 6.65
N LEU A 612 26.39 -15.12 6.53
CA LEU A 612 26.86 -14.20 7.57
C LEU A 612 25.86 -13.05 7.70
N ASP A 613 24.98 -13.18 8.70
CA ASP A 613 24.22 -12.08 9.28
C ASP A 613 25.25 -11.14 9.93
N PRO A 614 25.38 -9.88 9.48
CA PRO A 614 26.31 -8.95 10.10
C PRO A 614 25.91 -8.79 11.58
N SER A 615 26.82 -9.16 12.48
CA SER A 615 26.52 -9.19 13.91
C SER A 615 26.15 -7.79 14.43
N THR A 616 25.59 -7.71 15.64
CA THR A 616 25.33 -6.42 16.29
C THR A 616 26.58 -5.58 16.56
N GLU A 617 27.78 -6.15 16.39
CA GLU A 617 29.07 -5.45 16.47
C GLU A 617 29.50 -4.94 15.08
N ASP A 618 29.05 -5.60 14.01
CA ASP A 618 29.33 -5.31 12.60
C ASP A 618 28.45 -4.17 12.04
N MET A 619 28.05 -3.23 12.90
CA MET A 619 27.14 -2.12 12.61
C MET A 619 27.61 -1.25 11.43
N GLU A 620 28.92 -1.11 11.22
CA GLU A 620 29.46 -0.39 10.05
C GLU A 620 29.04 -1.04 8.72
N ASN A 621 29.02 -2.38 8.64
CA ASN A 621 28.64 -3.13 7.44
C ASN A 621 27.13 -3.06 7.13
N VAL A 622 26.29 -2.63 8.09
CA VAL A 622 24.85 -2.41 7.90
C VAL A 622 24.52 -0.93 7.70
N PHE A 623 25.21 -0.05 8.43
CA PHE A 623 25.01 1.40 8.40
C PHE A 623 25.54 2.01 7.09
N LEU A 624 26.68 1.53 6.57
CA LEU A 624 27.27 2.07 5.34
C LEU A 624 26.39 1.80 4.09
N PRO A 625 25.79 0.61 3.87
CA PRO A 625 24.78 0.43 2.83
C PRO A 625 23.52 1.28 3.01
N HIS A 626 23.08 1.53 4.25
CA HIS A 626 21.92 2.37 4.52
C HIS A 626 22.19 3.86 4.21
N ILE A 627 23.35 4.39 4.62
CA ILE A 627 23.81 5.74 4.24
C ILE A 627 23.93 5.85 2.72
N ARG A 628 24.65 4.91 2.09
CA ARG A 628 24.83 4.85 0.62
C ARG A 628 23.49 4.85 -0.11
N LEU A 629 22.50 4.10 0.38
CA LEU A 629 21.14 4.11 -0.15
C LEU A 629 20.48 5.48 0.01
N GLN A 630 20.58 6.09 1.20
CA GLN A 630 20.00 7.40 1.49
C GLN A 630 20.63 8.50 0.61
N ASP A 631 21.95 8.49 0.41
CA ASP A 631 22.67 9.43 -0.47
C ASP A 631 22.31 9.24 -1.95
N LEU A 632 21.99 8.02 -2.38
CA LEU A 632 21.45 7.76 -3.71
C LEU A 632 20.00 8.28 -3.82
N THR A 633 19.16 8.05 -2.81
CA THR A 633 17.76 8.51 -2.78
C THR A 633 17.67 10.05 -2.71
N ASN A 634 18.56 10.70 -1.97
CA ASN A 634 18.65 12.16 -1.93
C ASN A 634 18.98 12.74 -3.32
N ARG A 635 19.99 12.20 -4.01
CA ARG A 635 20.34 12.60 -5.38
C ARG A 635 19.21 12.36 -6.39
N ASP A 636 18.54 11.21 -6.32
CA ASP A 636 17.37 10.93 -7.16
C ASP A 636 16.24 11.96 -6.92
N LEU A 637 16.02 12.40 -5.67
CA LEU A 637 15.01 13.40 -5.31
C LEU A 637 15.42 14.83 -5.72
N GLU A 638 16.67 15.22 -5.51
CA GLU A 638 17.22 16.51 -5.95
C GLU A 638 17.09 16.67 -7.47
N LYS A 639 17.40 15.62 -8.23
CA LYS A 639 17.23 15.58 -9.69
C LYS A 639 15.76 15.71 -10.09
N GLN A 640 14.87 14.96 -9.45
CA GLN A 640 13.43 15.06 -9.69
C GLN A 640 12.86 16.44 -9.32
N GLU A 641 13.36 17.11 -8.28
CA GLU A 641 12.95 18.48 -7.95
C GLU A 641 13.46 19.47 -9.00
N ARG A 642 14.70 19.31 -9.49
CA ARG A 642 15.26 20.13 -10.58
C ARG A 642 14.40 20.02 -11.84
N GLU A 643 14.12 18.80 -12.30
CA GLU A 643 13.32 18.53 -13.49
C GLU A 643 11.88 19.01 -13.32
N LYS A 644 11.24 18.78 -12.17
CA LYS A 644 9.93 19.36 -11.85
C LYS A 644 9.94 20.89 -11.88
N THR A 645 11.02 21.52 -11.42
CA THR A 645 11.17 22.99 -11.46
C THR A 645 11.36 23.50 -12.89
N LEU A 646 12.19 22.84 -13.69
CA LEU A 646 12.41 23.16 -15.12
C LEU A 646 11.08 23.10 -15.89
N ASN A 647 10.36 21.98 -15.81
CA ASN A 647 9.06 21.82 -16.46
C ASN A 647 8.01 22.83 -15.93
N SER A 648 8.12 23.25 -14.67
CA SER A 648 7.25 24.30 -14.08
C SER A 648 7.60 25.71 -14.53
N LEU A 649 8.82 25.94 -15.02
CA LEU A 649 9.27 27.19 -15.62
C LEU A 649 8.88 27.23 -17.09
N GLU A 650 9.19 26.17 -17.84
CA GLU A 650 8.79 25.96 -19.24
C GLU A 650 7.29 26.12 -19.42
N ALA A 651 6.48 25.37 -18.67
CA ALA A 651 5.03 25.46 -18.72
C ALA A 651 4.53 26.87 -18.37
N PHE A 652 5.12 27.54 -17.38
CA PHE A 652 4.73 28.90 -17.01
C PHE A 652 5.06 29.92 -18.12
N ILE A 653 6.18 29.74 -18.84
CA ILE A 653 6.55 30.60 -19.97
C ILE A 653 5.51 30.46 -21.09
N PHE A 654 5.26 29.24 -21.58
CA PHE A 654 4.31 29.01 -22.68
C PHE A 654 2.86 29.33 -22.29
N GLU A 655 2.41 28.94 -21.08
CA GLU A 655 1.05 29.24 -20.59
C GLU A 655 0.83 30.75 -20.42
N THR A 656 1.85 31.52 -20.02
CA THR A 656 1.74 32.98 -19.95
C THR A 656 1.79 33.61 -21.33
N GLN A 657 2.66 33.15 -22.24
CA GLN A 657 2.72 33.63 -23.62
C GLN A 657 1.37 33.46 -24.35
N ASP A 658 0.73 32.29 -24.27
CA ASP A 658 -0.60 32.07 -24.85
C ASP A 658 -1.65 33.06 -24.28
N LYS A 659 -1.67 33.23 -22.96
CA LYS A 659 -2.56 34.18 -22.29
C LYS A 659 -2.36 35.62 -22.76
N MET A 660 -1.15 36.05 -23.13
CA MET A 660 -0.92 37.39 -23.67
C MET A 660 -1.64 37.65 -25.01
N TYR A 661 -2.09 36.62 -25.73
CA TYR A 661 -2.90 36.75 -26.95
C TYR A 661 -4.42 36.70 -26.67
N GLN A 662 -4.84 36.34 -25.47
CA GLN A 662 -6.26 36.22 -25.10
C GLN A 662 -6.86 37.58 -24.72
N ASN A 663 -8.05 37.89 -25.26
CA ASN A 663 -8.73 39.17 -25.05
C ASN A 663 -8.97 39.52 -23.56
N GLU A 664 -9.20 38.52 -22.69
CA GLU A 664 -9.37 38.72 -21.23
C GLU A 664 -8.13 39.38 -20.58
N TYR A 665 -6.94 39.08 -21.10
CA TYR A 665 -5.65 39.55 -20.58
C TYR A 665 -5.24 40.86 -21.24
N LEU A 666 -5.37 40.96 -22.58
CA LEU A 666 -5.16 42.21 -23.33
C LEU A 666 -6.01 43.37 -22.79
N ALA A 667 -7.21 43.08 -22.27
CA ALA A 667 -8.08 44.08 -21.68
C ALA A 667 -7.60 44.66 -20.33
N VAL A 668 -6.63 44.06 -19.62
CA VAL A 668 -6.23 44.47 -18.25
C VAL A 668 -4.74 44.80 -18.09
N VAL A 669 -4.01 44.94 -19.19
CA VAL A 669 -2.56 45.18 -19.20
C VAL A 669 -2.28 46.39 -20.08
N THR A 670 -1.37 47.29 -19.68
CA THR A 670 -0.93 48.39 -20.56
C THR A 670 0.02 47.86 -21.64
N GLU A 671 0.14 48.53 -22.79
CA GLU A 671 1.13 48.11 -23.81
C GLU A 671 2.57 48.10 -23.24
N GLU A 672 2.91 49.01 -22.33
CA GLU A 672 4.18 49.01 -21.60
C GLU A 672 4.36 47.78 -20.68
N GLU A 673 3.35 47.39 -19.90
CA GLU A 673 3.38 46.18 -19.08
C GLU A 673 3.48 44.93 -19.97
N LYS A 674 2.79 44.92 -21.11
CA LYS A 674 2.74 43.83 -22.09
C LYS A 674 4.06 43.65 -22.81
N GLU A 675 4.73 44.72 -23.24
CA GLU A 675 6.09 44.66 -23.79
C GLU A 675 7.09 44.15 -22.75
N GLN A 676 7.02 44.63 -21.50
CA GLN A 676 7.89 44.17 -20.41
C GLN A 676 7.70 42.68 -20.10
N ILE A 677 6.44 42.22 -19.99
CA ILE A 677 6.11 40.80 -19.75
C ILE A 677 6.57 39.94 -20.93
N THR A 678 6.22 40.31 -22.17
CA THR A 678 6.56 39.52 -23.37
C THR A 678 8.06 39.48 -23.61
N GLY A 679 8.77 40.60 -23.39
CA GLY A 679 10.23 40.68 -23.45
C GLY A 679 10.90 39.78 -22.40
N LYS A 680 10.44 39.80 -21.15
CA LYS A 680 10.99 38.94 -20.08
C LYS A 680 10.66 37.47 -20.25
N LEU A 681 9.49 37.12 -20.81
CA LEU A 681 9.17 35.74 -21.19
C LEU A 681 10.07 35.25 -22.34
N SER A 682 10.37 36.11 -23.32
CA SER A 682 11.28 35.79 -24.43
C SER A 682 12.74 35.63 -23.97
N GLU A 683 13.22 36.54 -23.10
CA GLU A 683 14.53 36.44 -22.44
C GLU A 683 14.66 35.14 -21.64
N ALA A 684 13.62 34.76 -20.89
CA ALA A 684 13.59 33.52 -20.13
C ALA A 684 13.53 32.27 -21.02
N SER A 685 12.84 32.33 -22.17
CA SER A 685 12.80 31.24 -23.15
C SER A 685 14.18 31.02 -23.78
N ASN A 686 14.82 32.08 -24.30
CA ASN A 686 16.15 32.00 -24.89
C ASN A 686 17.18 31.48 -23.88
N TRP A 687 17.13 31.98 -22.64
CA TRP A 687 17.97 31.48 -21.55
C TRP A 687 17.71 30.00 -21.21
N MET A 688 16.46 29.54 -21.33
CA MET A 688 16.10 28.14 -21.08
C MET A 688 16.69 27.21 -22.15
N ASP A 689 16.69 27.64 -23.41
CA ASP A 689 17.27 26.91 -24.54
C ASP A 689 18.82 26.86 -24.50
N GLU A 690 19.47 27.94 -24.04
CA GLU A 690 20.95 28.01 -23.96
C GLU A 690 21.53 27.42 -22.66
N GLU A 691 21.01 27.81 -21.49
CA GLU A 691 21.59 27.47 -20.17
C GLU A 691 20.64 26.63 -19.29
N GLY A 692 19.31 26.76 -19.46
CA GLY A 692 18.31 26.20 -18.55
C GLY A 692 18.37 24.68 -18.38
N TYR A 693 18.73 23.94 -19.43
CA TYR A 693 18.93 22.48 -19.34
C TYR A 693 20.04 22.08 -18.37
N THR A 694 21.10 22.90 -18.24
CA THR A 694 22.22 22.72 -17.31
C THR A 694 22.02 23.42 -15.96
N ALA A 695 21.11 24.38 -15.86
CA ALA A 695 20.90 25.20 -14.67
C ALA A 695 20.51 24.41 -13.41
N GLY A 696 20.89 24.93 -12.25
CA GLY A 696 20.59 24.38 -10.94
C GLY A 696 19.17 24.67 -10.47
N THR A 697 18.66 23.84 -9.56
CA THR A 697 17.30 23.95 -9.00
C THR A 697 17.02 25.33 -8.38
N LYS A 698 18.04 25.99 -7.83
CA LYS A 698 17.95 27.34 -7.28
C LYS A 698 17.69 28.40 -8.36
N GLU A 699 18.49 28.41 -9.42
CA GLU A 699 18.39 29.37 -10.52
C GLU A 699 17.04 29.27 -11.23
N LEU A 700 16.59 28.04 -11.49
CA LEU A 700 15.26 27.75 -12.04
C LEU A 700 14.13 28.28 -11.13
N LYS A 701 14.24 28.11 -9.81
CA LYS A 701 13.29 28.68 -8.83
C LYS A 701 13.34 30.20 -8.78
N GLU A 702 14.51 30.81 -8.95
CA GLU A 702 14.69 32.28 -8.96
C GLU A 702 14.08 32.90 -10.22
N LYS A 703 14.39 32.40 -11.42
CA LYS A 703 13.75 32.82 -12.69
C LYS A 703 12.22 32.67 -12.64
N LEU A 704 11.72 31.53 -12.15
CA LEU A 704 10.29 31.29 -12.00
C LEU A 704 9.65 32.25 -10.97
N SER A 705 10.38 32.66 -9.93
CA SER A 705 9.92 33.66 -8.96
C SER A 705 9.86 35.07 -9.57
N GLU A 706 10.83 35.45 -10.41
CA GLU A 706 10.87 36.74 -11.10
C GLU A 706 9.68 36.90 -12.06
N LEU A 707 9.47 35.93 -12.95
CA LEU A 707 8.34 35.94 -13.89
C LEU A 707 6.98 35.94 -13.16
N LYS A 708 6.84 35.15 -12.09
CA LYS A 708 5.61 35.13 -11.26
C LYS A 708 5.38 36.43 -10.49
N LYS A 709 6.42 37.16 -10.08
CA LYS A 709 6.28 38.51 -9.47
C LYS A 709 5.78 39.51 -10.52
N LEU A 710 6.38 39.53 -11.70
CA LEU A 710 6.03 40.44 -12.80
C LEU A 710 4.57 40.25 -13.24
N CYS A 711 4.15 39.01 -13.49
CA CYS A 711 2.80 38.71 -13.98
C CYS A 711 1.70 38.78 -12.91
N LYS A 712 2.05 38.97 -11.63
CA LYS A 712 1.10 38.89 -10.50
C LYS A 712 -0.03 39.90 -10.59
N ALA A 713 0.25 41.13 -11.02
CA ALA A 713 -0.75 42.19 -11.13
C ALA A 713 -1.78 41.85 -12.22
N MET A 714 -1.31 41.46 -13.41
CA MET A 714 -2.14 40.99 -14.52
C MET A 714 -3.06 39.83 -14.10
N PHE A 715 -2.48 38.74 -13.55
CA PHE A 715 -3.28 37.57 -13.16
C PHE A 715 -4.36 37.92 -12.13
N PHE A 716 -4.04 38.78 -11.15
CA PHE A 716 -5.02 39.24 -10.16
C PHE A 716 -6.15 40.06 -10.79
N ARG A 717 -5.86 40.97 -11.74
CA ARG A 717 -6.89 41.74 -12.47
C ARG A 717 -7.84 40.85 -13.26
N VAL A 718 -7.32 39.81 -13.94
CA VAL A 718 -8.16 38.86 -14.70
C VAL A 718 -8.97 37.96 -13.76
N GLU A 719 -8.34 37.39 -12.74
CA GLU A 719 -8.99 36.41 -11.84
C GLU A 719 -10.15 37.03 -11.05
N GLU A 720 -10.02 38.29 -10.61
CA GLU A 720 -11.12 39.06 -10.03
C GLU A 720 -12.27 39.26 -11.02
N ARG A 721 -11.99 39.79 -12.22
CA ARG A 721 -13.00 40.05 -13.26
C ARG A 721 -13.74 38.78 -13.68
N LYS A 722 -13.06 37.64 -13.74
CA LYS A 722 -13.63 36.33 -14.07
C LYS A 722 -14.55 35.78 -12.97
N LYS A 723 -14.33 36.17 -11.70
CA LYS A 723 -15.13 35.76 -10.54
C LYS A 723 -16.34 36.66 -10.27
N TRP A 724 -16.34 37.91 -10.74
CA TRP A 724 -17.42 38.86 -10.46
C TRP A 724 -18.81 38.41 -10.93
N PRO A 725 -19.03 37.88 -12.16
CA PRO A 725 -20.37 37.53 -12.62
C PRO A 725 -21.05 36.51 -11.69
N ASP A 726 -20.37 35.39 -11.40
CA ASP A 726 -20.88 34.33 -10.54
C ASP A 726 -21.12 34.81 -9.11
N ARG A 727 -20.19 35.61 -8.55
CA ARG A 727 -20.26 36.09 -7.16
C ARG A 727 -21.33 37.16 -6.96
N LEU A 728 -21.50 38.06 -7.93
CA LEU A 728 -22.58 39.05 -7.92
C LEU A 728 -23.94 38.38 -8.14
N ALA A 729 -24.06 37.45 -9.09
CA ALA A 729 -25.29 36.68 -9.30
C ALA A 729 -25.66 35.84 -8.06
N ALA A 730 -24.68 35.22 -7.39
CA ALA A 730 -24.90 34.51 -6.13
C ALA A 730 -25.37 35.46 -5.02
N LEU A 731 -24.76 36.64 -4.88
CA LEU A 731 -25.18 37.66 -3.92
C LEU A 731 -26.61 38.15 -4.19
N ASP A 732 -26.94 38.45 -5.44
CA ASP A 732 -28.26 38.96 -5.84
C ASP A 732 -29.35 37.89 -5.71
N MET A 733 -29.10 36.65 -6.12
CA MET A 733 -30.00 35.52 -5.90
C MET A 733 -30.23 35.28 -4.40
N ARG A 734 -29.17 35.39 -3.58
CA ARG A 734 -29.26 35.19 -2.13
C ARG A 734 -30.06 36.32 -1.47
N ALA A 735 -29.79 37.57 -1.83
CA ALA A 735 -30.55 38.72 -1.37
C ALA A 735 -32.03 38.64 -1.76
N ALA A 736 -32.34 38.37 -3.03
CA ALA A 736 -33.71 38.23 -3.53
C ALA A 736 -34.49 37.08 -2.86
N SER A 737 -33.82 35.94 -2.62
CA SER A 737 -34.37 34.81 -1.86
C SER A 737 -34.74 35.21 -0.42
N MET A 738 -33.89 36.00 0.24
CA MET A 738 -34.15 36.50 1.58
C MET A 738 -35.25 37.56 1.62
N THR A 739 -35.26 38.53 0.69
CA THR A 739 -36.34 39.52 0.57
C THR A 739 -37.70 38.87 0.31
N SER A 740 -37.73 37.83 -0.54
CA SER A 740 -38.95 37.05 -0.78
C SER A 740 -39.40 36.29 0.47
N SER A 741 -38.46 35.74 1.25
CA SER A 741 -38.74 35.07 2.52
C SER A 741 -39.25 36.03 3.59
N ILE A 742 -38.71 37.25 3.68
CA ILE A 742 -39.22 38.31 4.56
C ILE A 742 -40.62 38.72 4.13
N HIS A 743 -40.86 38.97 2.83
CA HIS A 743 -42.18 39.37 2.33
C HIS A 743 -43.22 38.29 2.65
N PHE A 744 -42.89 37.01 2.45
CA PHE A 744 -43.73 35.88 2.81
C PHE A 744 -44.05 35.86 4.31
N LEU A 745 -43.04 35.92 5.19
CA LEU A 745 -43.25 35.92 6.64
C LEU A 745 -44.05 37.14 7.12
N SER A 746 -43.73 38.33 6.63
CA SER A 746 -44.47 39.57 6.92
C SER A 746 -45.91 39.54 6.41
N PHE A 747 -46.21 38.86 5.30
CA PHE A 747 -47.58 38.65 4.82
C PHE A 747 -48.41 37.75 5.75
N PHE A 748 -47.78 36.74 6.39
CA PHE A 748 -48.44 35.92 7.41
C PHE A 748 -48.55 36.61 8.79
N LEU A 749 -47.66 37.55 9.11
CA LEU A 749 -47.76 38.37 10.32
C LEU A 749 -48.78 39.51 10.19
N ASN A 750 -48.89 40.12 9.00
CA ASN A 750 -49.76 41.27 8.74
C ASN A 750 -51.20 40.91 8.32
N LYS A 751 -51.50 39.62 8.08
CA LYS A 751 -52.87 39.12 7.96
C LYS A 751 -53.27 38.45 9.27
N GLU A 752 -54.42 38.82 9.81
CA GLU A 752 -54.94 38.37 11.11
C GLU A 752 -55.36 36.88 11.11
N ILE A 753 -54.38 35.97 11.03
CA ILE A 753 -54.60 34.51 10.99
C ILE A 753 -53.81 33.82 12.11
N LEU A 754 -54.44 33.79 13.29
CA LEU A 754 -54.35 32.69 14.28
C LEU A 754 -52.98 32.36 14.92
N ILE A 755 -52.03 33.32 14.97
CA ILE A 755 -50.82 33.22 15.83
C ILE A 755 -50.77 34.39 16.83
N PRO A 756 -51.10 34.17 18.12
CA PRO A 756 -50.87 35.16 19.18
C PRO A 756 -49.38 35.51 19.29
N GLU A 757 -49.02 36.72 19.74
CA GLU A 757 -47.63 37.19 19.84
C GLU A 757 -46.70 36.19 20.55
N GLY A 758 -47.19 35.56 21.63
CA GLY A 758 -46.44 34.56 22.40
C GLY A 758 -46.17 33.22 21.71
N ASP A 759 -46.75 32.98 20.52
CA ASP A 759 -46.56 31.77 19.68
C ASP A 759 -45.77 32.06 18.39
N GLN A 760 -45.33 33.30 18.15
CA GLN A 760 -44.55 33.67 16.96
C GLN A 760 -43.11 33.14 17.04
N ILE A 761 -42.68 32.42 15.99
CA ILE A 761 -41.32 31.84 15.90
C ILE A 761 -40.26 32.92 15.61
N PHE A 762 -40.64 33.95 14.83
CA PHE A 762 -39.79 35.08 14.46
C PHE A 762 -40.40 36.37 14.98
N THR A 763 -39.58 37.26 15.51
CA THR A 763 -40.03 38.60 15.95
C THR A 763 -39.89 39.60 14.81
N GLU A 764 -40.73 40.63 14.82
CA GLU A 764 -40.66 41.74 13.87
C GLU A 764 -39.28 42.42 13.87
N VAL A 765 -38.62 42.49 15.03
CA VAL A 765 -37.26 43.05 15.21
C VAL A 765 -36.20 42.22 14.49
N GLU A 766 -36.31 40.88 14.52
CA GLU A 766 -35.38 39.99 13.80
C GLU A 766 -35.58 40.09 12.28
N LEU A 767 -36.82 40.18 11.80
CA LEU A 767 -37.11 40.37 10.38
C LEU A 767 -36.61 41.73 9.86
N LYS A 768 -36.87 42.83 10.61
CA LYS A 768 -36.31 44.16 10.33
C LYS A 768 -34.79 44.19 10.40
N THR A 769 -34.17 43.35 11.23
CA THR A 769 -32.70 43.23 11.30
C THR A 769 -32.14 42.54 10.06
N LEU A 770 -32.77 41.47 9.58
CA LEU A 770 -32.38 40.83 8.31
C LEU A 770 -32.61 41.76 7.12
N GLU A 771 -33.76 42.45 7.05
CA GLU A 771 -34.09 43.44 6.03
C GLU A 771 -33.04 44.56 5.97
N ARG A 772 -32.64 45.10 7.13
CA ARG A 772 -31.56 46.09 7.23
C ARG A 772 -30.23 45.54 6.68
N VAL A 773 -29.83 44.32 7.04
CA VAL A 773 -28.56 43.72 6.56
C VAL A 773 -28.58 43.43 5.05
N ILE A 774 -29.73 43.06 4.48
CA ILE A 774 -29.91 42.96 3.02
C ILE A 774 -29.74 44.33 2.37
N ASN A 775 -30.44 45.36 2.87
CA ASN A 775 -30.38 46.71 2.31
C ASN A 775 -28.97 47.32 2.42
N GLU A 776 -28.29 47.19 3.56
CA GLU A 776 -26.88 47.59 3.76
C GLU A 776 -25.92 46.82 2.82
N THR A 777 -26.25 45.60 2.45
CA THR A 777 -25.45 44.79 1.51
C THR A 777 -25.70 45.20 0.06
N MET A 778 -26.95 45.47 -0.32
CA MET A 778 -27.32 45.91 -1.68
C MET A 778 -26.84 47.33 -1.97
N THR A 779 -26.96 48.26 -1.01
CA THR A 779 -26.38 49.61 -1.11
C THR A 779 -24.87 49.52 -1.32
N TRP A 780 -24.15 48.79 -0.46
CA TRP A 780 -22.71 48.56 -0.61
C TRP A 780 -22.35 47.94 -1.98
N LYS A 781 -23.13 46.97 -2.47
CA LYS A 781 -22.88 46.32 -3.77
C LYS A 781 -22.94 47.36 -4.89
N ASN A 782 -24.01 48.16 -4.90
CA ASN A 782 -24.25 49.16 -5.94
C ASN A 782 -23.21 50.29 -5.88
N GLU A 783 -22.85 50.75 -4.68
CA GLU A 783 -21.79 51.75 -4.47
C GLU A 783 -20.43 51.24 -4.95
N THR A 784 -20.04 50.01 -4.55
CA THR A 784 -18.74 49.42 -4.92
C THR A 784 -18.65 49.12 -6.42
N ILE A 785 -19.74 48.72 -7.08
CA ILE A 785 -19.81 48.60 -8.55
C ILE A 785 -19.64 49.98 -9.19
N ALA A 786 -20.39 50.99 -8.74
CA ALA A 786 -20.28 52.35 -9.28
C ALA A 786 -18.93 53.03 -8.98
N GLU A 787 -18.14 52.54 -8.02
CA GLU A 787 -16.73 52.91 -7.86
C GLU A 787 -15.82 52.12 -8.82
N GLN A 788 -16.06 50.82 -8.98
CA GLN A 788 -15.30 49.97 -9.89
C GLN A 788 -15.45 50.36 -11.37
N GLU A 789 -16.62 50.87 -11.78
CA GLU A 789 -16.88 51.37 -13.15
C GLU A 789 -16.13 52.67 -13.48
N LYS A 790 -15.63 53.41 -12.48
CA LYS A 790 -14.84 54.64 -12.67
C LYS A 790 -13.35 54.37 -12.90
N LEU A 791 -12.89 53.14 -12.65
CA LEU A 791 -11.48 52.76 -12.71
C LEU A 791 -11.15 52.06 -14.03
N SER A 792 -9.93 52.26 -14.51
CA SER A 792 -9.43 51.59 -15.70
C SER A 792 -9.44 50.06 -15.53
N PRO A 793 -9.70 49.29 -16.61
CA PRO A 793 -9.43 47.87 -16.66
C PRO A 793 -8.03 47.46 -16.17
N THR A 794 -7.03 48.32 -16.39
CA THR A 794 -5.61 48.16 -16.00
C THR A 794 -5.27 48.57 -14.56
N GLU A 795 -6.21 49.17 -13.82
CA GLU A 795 -5.99 49.54 -12.42
C GLU A 795 -6.28 48.37 -11.48
N LYS A 796 -5.86 48.48 -10.21
CA LYS A 796 -6.20 47.48 -9.19
C LYS A 796 -7.70 47.59 -8.90
N PRO A 797 -8.47 46.49 -8.94
CA PRO A 797 -9.88 46.53 -8.59
C PRO A 797 -10.14 46.94 -7.14
N VAL A 798 -11.25 47.65 -6.95
CA VAL A 798 -11.87 47.99 -5.65
C VAL A 798 -12.97 46.98 -5.30
N LEU A 799 -13.72 46.49 -6.30
CA LEU A 799 -14.62 45.37 -6.10
C LEU A 799 -13.82 44.08 -5.95
N LEU A 800 -13.58 43.65 -4.71
CA LEU A 800 -12.87 42.40 -4.43
C LEU A 800 -13.84 41.25 -4.20
N SER A 801 -13.57 40.13 -4.88
CA SER A 801 -14.32 38.89 -4.81
C SER A 801 -14.41 38.35 -3.38
N LYS A 802 -13.39 38.60 -2.55
CA LYS A 802 -13.35 38.26 -1.13
C LYS A 802 -14.37 39.06 -0.29
N ASP A 803 -14.61 40.32 -0.64
CA ASP A 803 -15.51 41.18 0.12
C ASP A 803 -16.98 40.85 -0.23
N ILE A 804 -17.24 40.38 -1.46
CA ILE A 804 -18.51 39.75 -1.85
C ILE A 804 -18.76 38.47 -1.03
N GLU A 805 -17.76 37.59 -0.87
CA GLU A 805 -17.85 36.40 0.00
C GLU A 805 -18.11 36.78 1.47
N ALA A 806 -17.46 37.83 1.98
CA ALA A 806 -17.71 38.32 3.33
C ALA A 806 -19.18 38.75 3.52
N LYS A 807 -19.75 39.49 2.56
CA LYS A 807 -21.15 39.92 2.56
C LYS A 807 -22.14 38.75 2.44
N LEU A 808 -21.87 37.78 1.56
CA LEU A 808 -22.61 36.51 1.49
C LEU A 808 -22.61 35.78 2.84
N SER A 809 -21.45 35.65 3.49
CA SER A 809 -21.34 34.96 4.78
C SER A 809 -22.09 35.64 5.93
N LEU A 810 -22.22 36.98 5.88
CA LEU A 810 -23.03 37.75 6.83
C LEU A 810 -24.53 37.46 6.64
N LEU A 811 -25.01 37.51 5.40
CA LEU A 811 -26.39 37.16 5.05
C LEU A 811 -26.72 35.71 5.44
N ASP A 812 -25.83 34.77 5.14
CA ASP A 812 -25.97 33.36 5.52
C ASP A 812 -25.99 33.16 7.04
N ARG A 813 -25.24 33.94 7.82
CA ARG A 813 -25.26 33.87 9.29
C ARG A 813 -26.64 34.23 9.84
N GLU A 814 -27.22 35.34 9.39
CA GLU A 814 -28.53 35.79 9.87
C GLU A 814 -29.66 34.81 9.47
N VAL A 815 -29.63 34.27 8.24
CA VAL A 815 -30.60 33.23 7.85
C VAL A 815 -30.39 31.92 8.59
N ASN A 816 -29.16 31.48 8.85
CA ASN A 816 -28.93 30.27 9.65
C ASN A 816 -29.36 30.44 11.11
N TYR A 817 -29.23 31.64 11.68
CA TYR A 817 -29.79 31.96 13.00
C TYR A 817 -31.32 31.75 13.02
N LEU A 818 -32.03 32.31 12.03
CA LEU A 818 -33.49 32.16 11.89
C LEU A 818 -33.89 30.69 11.62
N LEU A 819 -33.24 30.00 10.67
CA LEU A 819 -33.54 28.60 10.36
C LEU A 819 -33.34 27.68 11.58
N ASN A 820 -32.33 27.94 12.42
CA ASN A 820 -32.13 27.19 13.66
C ASN A 820 -33.20 27.53 14.70
N LYS A 821 -33.58 28.81 14.84
CA LYS A 821 -34.69 29.22 15.73
C LYS A 821 -36.00 28.51 15.37
N ALA A 822 -36.31 28.37 14.08
CA ALA A 822 -37.47 27.61 13.61
C ALA A 822 -37.35 26.10 13.88
N LYS A 823 -36.20 25.48 13.61
CA LYS A 823 -35.96 24.04 13.84
C LYS A 823 -36.11 23.61 15.32
N PHE A 824 -35.91 24.53 16.27
CA PHE A 824 -36.02 24.24 17.71
C PHE A 824 -37.31 24.77 18.35
N ALA A 825 -38.22 25.38 17.59
CA ALA A 825 -39.53 25.77 18.08
C ALA A 825 -40.42 24.54 18.37
N LYS A 826 -41.10 24.52 19.51
CA LYS A 826 -42.05 23.45 19.88
C LYS A 826 -43.50 23.98 19.86
N PRO A 827 -44.46 23.24 19.29
CA PRO A 827 -45.87 23.61 19.37
C PRO A 827 -46.38 23.51 20.82
N LYS A 828 -47.19 24.50 21.24
CA LYS A 828 -47.92 24.45 22.52
C LYS A 828 -49.26 23.72 22.34
N PRO A 829 -49.77 23.00 23.35
CA PRO A 829 -51.11 22.43 23.31
C PRO A 829 -52.18 23.54 23.29
N LYS A 830 -53.30 23.30 22.59
CA LYS A 830 -54.48 24.18 22.56
C LYS A 830 -55.66 23.50 23.26
N ASP A 831 -56.33 24.23 24.15
CA ASP A 831 -57.54 23.78 24.84
C ASP A 831 -58.78 23.76 23.93
N LYS A 832 -59.87 23.12 24.40
CA LYS A 832 -61.14 22.92 23.69
C LYS A 832 -62.28 23.75 24.31
N LEU A 833 -63.44 23.81 23.61
CA LEU A 833 -64.68 24.59 23.87
C LEU A 833 -64.61 26.06 23.37
N LEU A 834 -65.65 26.75 22.85
CA LEU A 834 -67.05 26.47 22.43
C LEU A 834 -67.49 27.63 21.46
N PHE A 835 -68.61 27.73 20.71
CA PHE A 835 -69.77 26.88 20.32
C PHE A 835 -70.30 27.39 18.95
N LEU A 836 -70.68 26.53 17.98
CA LEU A 836 -72.05 26.22 17.54
C LEU A 836 -72.98 27.38 17.10
N LEU A 837 -73.38 27.33 15.82
CA LEU A 837 -74.72 27.61 15.22
C LEU A 837 -74.63 27.20 13.72
N ILE A 838 -75.66 26.81 12.95
CA ILE A 838 -77.11 26.62 13.15
C ILE A 838 -77.50 25.23 12.55
N CYS A 839 -78.70 24.71 12.83
CA CYS A 839 -79.36 23.59 12.11
C CYS A 839 -79.85 24.01 10.70
N THR A 840 -80.36 23.15 9.80
CA THR A 840 -80.73 21.71 9.81
C THR A 840 -80.31 21.06 8.45
N GLU A 841 -80.84 19.98 7.84
CA GLU A 841 -81.99 19.06 8.04
C GLU A 841 -81.64 17.62 7.56
N GLU A 842 -82.63 16.72 7.37
CA GLU A 842 -82.40 15.27 7.16
C GLU A 842 -82.50 14.77 5.70
N VAL A 843 -81.77 13.68 5.38
CA VAL A 843 -82.33 12.35 4.95
C VAL A 843 -81.20 11.36 4.55
N LYS A 844 -81.38 10.10 4.97
CA LYS A 844 -80.65 8.84 4.64
C LYS A 844 -81.72 7.72 4.45
N PRO A 845 -81.44 6.42 4.14
CA PRO A 845 -80.16 5.68 4.07
C PRO A 845 -79.99 4.70 2.87
N ALA A 846 -78.79 4.11 2.76
CA ALA A 846 -78.45 2.69 2.48
C ALA A 846 -76.89 2.60 2.44
N GLU A 847 -76.11 1.79 3.18
CA GLU A 847 -76.23 0.44 3.75
C GLU A 847 -76.04 -0.69 2.71
N GLU A 848 -75.14 -1.69 2.87
CA GLU A 848 -74.08 -1.94 3.89
C GLU A 848 -72.95 -2.89 3.33
N PRO A 849 -71.89 -3.28 4.09
CA PRO A 849 -70.60 -3.83 3.58
C PRO A 849 -70.49 -5.40 3.67
N PRO A 850 -69.45 -6.14 4.16
CA PRO A 850 -68.18 -5.87 4.93
C PRO A 850 -66.87 -5.89 4.08
N THR A 851 -65.78 -5.17 4.39
CA THR A 851 -64.62 -5.46 5.30
C THR A 851 -63.96 -6.84 5.14
N ALA A 852 -62.62 -7.03 5.17
CA ALA A 852 -61.43 -6.17 5.43
C ALA A 852 -60.29 -6.51 4.40
N GLU A 853 -59.00 -6.12 4.44
CA GLU A 853 -58.09 -5.67 5.52
C GLU A 853 -56.80 -4.97 4.98
N GLU A 854 -56.19 -4.09 5.79
CA GLU A 854 -54.78 -3.56 5.81
C GLU A 854 -53.93 -3.12 4.58
N LYS A 855 -53.54 -1.82 4.62
CA LYS A 855 -52.16 -1.21 4.55
C LYS A 855 -51.41 -0.85 3.24
N GLU A 856 -51.15 0.47 3.15
CA GLU A 856 -49.85 1.15 2.91
C GLU A 856 -49.06 0.97 1.59
N GLU A 857 -49.39 1.81 0.60
CA GLU A 857 -48.44 2.43 -0.35
C GLU A 857 -48.61 3.98 -0.22
N THR A 858 -47.60 4.86 -0.13
CA THR A 858 -46.33 5.03 -0.86
C THR A 858 -46.53 5.40 -2.33
N ILE A 859 -46.37 6.68 -2.72
CA ILE A 859 -46.11 7.03 -4.14
C ILE A 859 -45.42 8.39 -4.36
N LEU A 860 -44.28 8.30 -5.06
CA LEU A 860 -43.65 9.22 -6.02
C LEU A 860 -43.38 10.71 -5.71
N GLU A 861 -42.09 11.03 -5.74
CA GLU A 861 -41.56 12.24 -6.39
C GLU A 861 -41.81 12.18 -7.91
N LEU A 862 -42.03 13.33 -8.57
CA LEU A 862 -41.84 13.48 -10.01
C LEU A 862 -41.30 14.89 -10.32
N ASN A 863 -40.25 14.96 -11.13
CA ASN A 863 -39.74 16.24 -11.65
C ASN A 863 -40.64 16.79 -12.78
N PRO A 864 -40.78 18.13 -12.91
CA PRO A 864 -41.46 18.74 -14.04
C PRO A 864 -40.61 18.66 -15.32
N ALA A 865 -41.28 18.71 -16.47
CA ALA A 865 -40.65 18.77 -17.79
C ALA A 865 -40.29 20.20 -18.21
N GLU A 866 -39.37 20.34 -19.17
CA GLU A 866 -39.09 21.60 -19.85
C GLU A 866 -40.21 21.98 -20.83
N ASN A 867 -40.38 23.29 -21.07
CA ASN A 867 -41.35 23.80 -22.03
C ASN A 867 -40.75 23.95 -23.43
N THR A 868 -41.61 23.68 -24.41
CA THR A 868 -41.51 24.12 -25.81
C THR A 868 -41.31 25.63 -25.96
N ASP A 869 -40.69 26.11 -27.05
CA ASP A 869 -41.49 26.65 -28.17
C ASP A 869 -40.77 26.76 -29.55
N THR A 870 -41.60 26.82 -30.60
CA THR A 870 -41.46 27.29 -32.01
C THR A 870 -40.09 27.38 -32.73
N GLY A 871 -40.06 26.91 -34.00
CA GLY A 871 -38.89 27.06 -34.90
C GLY A 871 -39.02 26.76 -36.41
N ASN A 872 -40.13 26.18 -36.89
CA ASN A 872 -40.61 26.09 -38.29
C ASN A 872 -39.60 26.17 -39.49
N SER A 873 -39.39 25.07 -40.25
CA SER A 873 -39.81 24.95 -41.67
C SER A 873 -39.15 23.81 -42.51
N GLN A 874 -39.80 23.46 -43.62
CA GLN A 874 -39.34 22.75 -44.84
C GLN A 874 -38.88 21.25 -44.78
N SER A 875 -39.87 20.40 -45.05
CA SER A 875 -39.83 19.11 -45.78
C SER A 875 -38.57 18.66 -46.56
N THR A 876 -38.23 17.36 -46.47
CA THR A 876 -38.54 16.36 -47.55
C THR A 876 -38.23 14.90 -47.18
N ASN A 877 -38.97 13.98 -47.81
CA ASN A 877 -38.66 12.55 -48.10
C ASN A 877 -38.42 11.51 -46.97
N HIS A 878 -39.42 10.63 -46.81
CA HIS A 878 -39.28 9.19 -46.48
C HIS A 878 -38.54 8.42 -47.63
N PRO A 879 -38.12 7.13 -47.48
CA PRO A 879 -38.62 6.13 -46.52
C PRO A 879 -37.61 5.29 -45.73
N ASP A 880 -38.12 4.80 -44.60
CA ASP A 880 -38.07 3.44 -44.04
C ASP A 880 -36.87 2.52 -44.37
N ILE A 881 -36.22 2.05 -43.30
CA ILE A 881 -35.95 0.61 -43.08
C ILE A 881 -36.04 0.33 -41.57
N SER A 882 -36.80 -0.71 -41.21
CA SER A 882 -36.91 -1.25 -39.85
C SER A 882 -35.81 -2.28 -39.56
N VAL A 883 -35.41 -2.46 -38.29
CA VAL A 883 -35.50 -3.75 -37.57
C VAL A 883 -34.99 -3.60 -36.12
N ASP A 884 -35.68 -4.29 -35.21
CA ASP A 884 -35.49 -4.40 -33.76
C ASP A 884 -34.05 -4.42 -33.22
N ALA A 885 -33.82 -3.66 -32.15
CA ALA A 885 -32.75 -3.93 -31.21
C ALA A 885 -33.20 -4.98 -30.18
N LYS A 886 -32.50 -6.13 -30.12
CA LYS A 886 -32.67 -7.11 -29.03
C LYS A 886 -31.44 -7.20 -28.15
N SER A 887 -31.64 -6.74 -26.91
CA SER A 887 -31.13 -7.33 -25.66
C SER A 887 -29.87 -8.22 -25.73
N PHE A 888 -28.77 -7.74 -25.15
CA PHE A 888 -27.88 -8.61 -24.38
C PHE A 888 -27.43 -7.90 -23.10
N GLN A 889 -27.75 -8.51 -21.96
CA GLN A 889 -27.01 -8.33 -20.72
C GLN A 889 -25.89 -9.36 -20.71
N HIS A 890 -24.68 -8.95 -20.34
CA HIS A 890 -23.79 -9.73 -19.46
C HIS A 890 -22.67 -8.84 -18.89
#